data_AF-A0A9X0U4E0-F1
#
_entry.id   AF-A0A9X0U4E0-F1
#
_cell.length_a   1.000
_cell.length_b   1.000
_cell.length_c   1.000
_cell.angle_alpha   90.00
_cell.angle_beta   90.00
_cell.angle_gamma   90.00
#
_symmetry.space_group_name_H-M   'P 1'
#
loop_
_entity.id
_entity.type
_entity.pdbx_description
1 polymer ?
#
loop_
_entity_poly.entity_id
_entity_poly.type
_entity_poly.pdbx_seq_one_letter_code
_entity_poly.pdbx_strand_id
1 'polypeptide(L)'
;MTDRAEVSGSIRFAPFELVLEPEELRKNGIRVKVSGQALQVLIVLASEPGRLVTREHLHKVLWPATSFGDFEHGLNAAVNRLREILGDSAANPRYIETIPRQGYRFIAAMKVEDEQVASLPHLATEPARPPAKLPLRRWWIPLAIAACILIGLVGLRLKTRLDEASRLSRIQRISVVPLTSLPGDVTSPAFSPDGSEVAFGWDGETNGAGYDLYVKVIGSENPLRITRHPSEKLSIAWSPDGRTIAISRVSKEGPSGIFLVPPTGGPERKIYSRSSTYWYGNELSWSPDGKYLAFTDHPETSYQSIILYLLSMSTLKTMPVKTDCKDSVSPAFAPKGELLAWVCLDKWGSESLRLLNLGDGSTTEILKGHEMIGGIAWSRGGDNIFFSSPVMGGGLWEVGLTHPERAQRLPIGHDVSDVTVSLSGHRLVYLQSSTNTNIWRLDLQGSPAQAHKLIVSSAEQESASISPDGRRIAFESDRSGVLEIWVCDADGSNVLQLTSFGVIATGTPRWSPDGGLIAFDSRLGGESNLYTVDPAGGVPAKLNIDVSDNSMPSWSPDGKWIYFMQGDDTAEPSVWRVPSQGGHAVQLASVPAATPLASPDGQYVYFFRNKKLWRMMPDGSSPEEVKGMPELSFQGTEWFPSKAGIYFMSHENGKATIELYDTRTQKISPVFSLEKSPPYWIGAMPVSPDGKWMLFPQVDAHSSNLMLVENMQ
;
A
#
# COMPACT_ATOMS: atom_id res chain seq x y z
N MET A 1 -40.85 20.68 15.93
CA MET A 1 -41.09 20.84 17.39
C MET A 1 -41.20 19.46 18.00
N THR A 2 -40.09 18.98 18.55
CA THR A 2 -39.97 18.09 19.72
C THR A 2 -38.49 18.15 20.08
N ASP A 3 -38.20 18.78 21.21
CA ASP A 3 -36.87 18.91 21.81
C ASP A 3 -36.24 17.53 22.03
N ARG A 4 -34.97 17.38 21.65
CA ARG A 4 -34.07 16.37 22.23
C ARG A 4 -33.00 17.11 23.01
N ALA A 5 -33.13 17.08 24.33
CA ALA A 5 -32.10 17.47 25.27
C ALA A 5 -30.81 16.64 25.03
N GLU A 6 -29.66 17.30 25.04
CA GLU A 6 -28.34 16.66 25.03
C GLU A 6 -28.19 15.81 26.30
N VAL A 7 -28.11 14.49 26.15
CA VAL A 7 -27.76 13.57 27.24
C VAL A 7 -26.36 13.04 26.95
N SER A 8 -25.35 13.53 27.68
CA SER A 8 -24.09 12.81 27.84
C SER A 8 -24.36 11.60 28.73
N GLY A 9 -24.68 10.46 28.12
CA GLY A 9 -25.07 9.24 28.82
C GLY A 9 -24.08 8.10 28.57
N SER A 10 -23.67 7.41 29.63
CA SER A 10 -23.13 6.05 29.54
C SER A 10 -24.22 5.06 29.97
N ILE A 11 -24.37 3.97 29.23
CA ILE A 11 -25.36 2.92 29.50
C ILE A 11 -24.63 1.72 30.09
N ARG A 12 -24.89 1.39 31.35
CA ARG A 12 -24.32 0.21 32.02
C ARG A 12 -25.32 -0.94 32.06
N PHE A 13 -24.89 -2.11 31.59
CA PHE A 13 -25.65 -3.36 31.65
C PHE A 13 -24.70 -4.55 31.86
N ALA A 14 -24.96 -5.35 32.89
CA ALA A 14 -24.10 -6.47 33.28
C ALA A 14 -22.61 -6.03 33.41
N PRO A 15 -21.55 -6.74 32.94
CA PRO A 15 -20.18 -6.22 33.04
C PRO A 15 -19.85 -5.15 32.00
N PHE A 16 -20.82 -4.71 31.20
CA PHE A 16 -20.61 -3.82 30.06
C PHE A 16 -21.02 -2.38 30.34
N GLU A 17 -20.25 -1.45 29.77
CA GLU A 17 -20.50 -0.01 29.76
C GLU A 17 -20.43 0.47 28.30
N LEU A 18 -21.54 0.96 27.79
CA LEU A 18 -21.68 1.55 26.47
C LEU A 18 -21.61 3.07 26.59
N VAL A 19 -20.53 3.66 26.10
CA VAL A 19 -20.32 5.10 26.06
C VAL A 19 -20.83 5.60 24.70
N LEU A 20 -21.69 6.63 24.70
CA LEU A 20 -22.31 7.16 23.48
C LEU A 20 -21.44 8.23 22.80
N GLU A 21 -20.60 8.94 23.54
CA GLU A 21 -19.60 9.88 23.00
C GLU A 21 -18.28 9.80 23.81
N PRO A 22 -17.19 9.22 23.27
CA PRO A 22 -17.12 8.50 22.00
C PRO A 22 -17.87 7.16 22.04
N GLU A 23 -18.38 6.71 20.89
CA GLU A 23 -19.05 5.41 20.74
C GLU A 23 -18.06 4.26 21.06
N GLU A 24 -18.14 3.72 22.27
CA GLU A 24 -17.26 2.64 22.73
C GLU A 24 -18.02 1.66 23.64
N LEU A 25 -17.74 0.36 23.48
CA LEU A 25 -18.18 -0.66 24.43
C LEU A 25 -17.00 -1.07 25.31
N ARG A 26 -17.19 -1.04 26.62
CA ARG A 26 -16.21 -1.49 27.62
C ARG A 26 -16.76 -2.67 28.40
N LYS A 27 -15.91 -3.62 28.77
CA LYS A 27 -16.22 -4.73 29.68
C LYS A 27 -15.29 -4.63 30.89
N ASN A 28 -15.86 -4.42 32.07
CA ASN A 28 -15.10 -4.16 33.30
C ASN A 28 -14.05 -3.03 33.14
N GLY A 29 -14.40 -1.97 32.42
CA GLY A 29 -13.52 -0.82 32.16
C GLY A 29 -12.50 -1.00 31.02
N ILE A 30 -12.37 -2.19 30.43
CA ILE A 30 -11.49 -2.45 29.28
C ILE A 30 -12.27 -2.32 27.98
N ARG A 31 -11.76 -1.57 27.01
CA ARG A 31 -12.38 -1.40 25.69
C ARG A 31 -12.45 -2.74 24.95
N VAL A 32 -13.63 -3.08 24.44
CA VAL A 32 -13.88 -4.25 23.61
C VAL A 32 -13.95 -3.82 22.14
N LYS A 33 -13.20 -4.48 21.26
CA LYS A 33 -13.22 -4.17 19.82
C LYS A 33 -14.52 -4.70 19.21
N VAL A 34 -15.40 -3.79 18.80
CA VAL A 34 -16.68 -4.07 18.14
C VAL A 34 -16.66 -3.43 16.75
N SER A 35 -17.22 -4.08 15.72
CA SER A 35 -17.35 -3.45 14.40
C SER A 35 -18.31 -2.27 14.47
N GLY A 36 -18.05 -1.22 13.69
CA GLY A 36 -18.84 0.03 13.74
C GLY A 36 -20.34 -0.20 13.55
N GLN A 37 -20.73 -1.04 12.59
CA GLN A 37 -22.14 -1.39 12.34
C GLN A 37 -22.77 -2.15 13.51
N ALA A 38 -22.06 -3.11 14.11
CA ALA A 38 -22.57 -3.84 15.28
C ALA A 38 -22.75 -2.92 16.49
N LEU A 39 -21.81 -2.00 16.71
CA LEU A 39 -21.89 -1.02 17.79
C LEU A 39 -23.10 -0.08 17.61
N GLN A 40 -23.34 0.40 16.40
CA GLN A 40 -24.50 1.23 16.09
C GLN A 40 -25.83 0.50 16.31
N VAL A 41 -25.93 -0.77 15.91
CA VAL A 41 -27.11 -1.60 16.22
C VAL A 41 -27.31 -1.72 17.73
N LEU A 42 -26.25 -1.95 18.50
CA LEU A 42 -26.34 -2.03 19.97
C LEU A 42 -26.79 -0.70 20.59
N ILE A 43 -26.32 0.44 20.08
CA ILE A 43 -26.73 1.77 20.55
C ILE A 43 -28.22 1.99 20.33
N VAL A 44 -28.75 1.69 19.14
CA VAL A 44 -30.19 1.84 18.85
C VAL A 44 -31.02 0.93 19.74
N LEU A 45 -30.60 -0.33 19.93
CA LEU A 45 -31.31 -1.28 20.79
C LEU A 45 -31.26 -0.90 22.28
N ALA A 46 -30.11 -0.44 22.78
CA ALA A 46 -29.93 -0.05 24.17
C ALA A 46 -30.55 1.32 24.51
N SER A 47 -30.83 2.15 23.49
CA SER A 47 -31.54 3.43 23.67
C SER A 47 -33.03 3.24 23.94
N GLU A 48 -33.61 2.08 23.59
CA GLU A 48 -35.01 1.73 23.85
C GLU A 48 -35.16 0.38 24.58
N PRO A 49 -34.64 0.25 25.83
CA PRO A 49 -34.64 -1.02 26.54
C PRO A 49 -36.06 -1.55 26.76
N GLY A 50 -36.24 -2.85 26.55
CA GLY A 50 -37.52 -3.54 26.70
C GLY A 50 -38.53 -3.28 25.57
N ARG A 51 -38.27 -2.34 24.64
CA ARG A 51 -39.11 -2.11 23.47
C ARG A 51 -38.62 -2.90 22.26
N LEU A 52 -39.57 -3.27 21.41
CA LEU A 52 -39.28 -3.90 20.12
C LEU A 52 -38.82 -2.82 19.15
N VAL A 53 -37.57 -2.92 18.68
CA VAL A 53 -37.07 -2.12 17.58
C VAL A 53 -37.30 -2.89 16.29
N THR A 54 -38.15 -2.35 15.42
CA THR A 54 -38.52 -3.03 14.16
C THR A 54 -37.38 -3.01 13.16
N ARG A 55 -37.36 -3.99 12.25
CA ARG A 55 -36.38 -4.02 11.16
C ARG A 55 -36.48 -2.80 10.25
N GLU A 56 -37.69 -2.33 9.97
CA GLU A 56 -37.92 -1.10 9.20
C GLU A 56 -37.32 0.14 9.89
N HIS A 57 -37.41 0.22 11.22
CA HIS A 57 -36.78 1.31 11.97
C HIS A 57 -35.25 1.22 11.91
N LEU A 58 -34.68 0.02 12.08
CA LEU A 58 -33.24 -0.19 11.95
C LEU A 58 -32.74 0.12 10.54
N HIS A 59 -33.47 -0.27 9.50
CA HIS A 59 -33.15 0.06 8.11
C HIS A 59 -33.12 1.57 7.89
N LYS A 60 -34.16 2.28 8.35
CA LYS A 60 -34.26 3.74 8.19
C LYS A 60 -33.17 4.52 8.93
N VAL A 61 -32.78 4.04 10.13
CA VAL A 61 -31.80 4.74 10.98
C VAL A 61 -30.36 4.43 10.59
N LEU A 62 -30.06 3.17 10.23
CA LEU A 62 -28.69 2.69 10.05
C LEU A 62 -28.32 2.41 8.59
N TRP A 63 -29.29 2.16 7.70
CA TRP A 63 -29.07 1.80 6.28
C TRP A 63 -30.05 2.50 5.31
N PRO A 64 -30.22 3.84 5.35
CA PRO A 64 -31.26 4.52 4.57
C PRO A 64 -31.09 4.45 3.05
N ALA A 65 -29.89 4.11 2.55
CA ALA A 65 -29.55 4.08 1.12
C ALA A 65 -29.38 2.66 0.54
N THR A 66 -29.65 1.60 1.31
CA THR A 66 -29.35 0.21 0.92
C THR A 66 -30.63 -0.55 0.53
N SER A 67 -30.52 -1.49 -0.41
CA SER A 67 -31.62 -2.38 -0.79
C SER A 67 -32.05 -3.26 0.39
N PHE A 68 -33.33 -3.62 0.48
CA PHE A 68 -33.87 -4.34 1.65
C PHE A 68 -33.24 -5.74 1.85
N GLY A 69 -32.76 -6.37 0.77
CA GLY A 69 -32.08 -7.68 0.82
C GLY A 69 -30.69 -7.61 1.44
N ASP A 70 -29.88 -6.62 1.03
CA ASP A 70 -28.53 -6.41 1.58
C ASP A 70 -28.58 -5.97 3.05
N PHE A 71 -29.60 -5.20 3.41
CA PHE A 71 -29.90 -4.80 4.79
C PHE A 71 -30.16 -5.99 5.70
N GLU A 72 -30.99 -6.95 5.30
CA GLU A 72 -31.31 -8.12 6.12
C GLU A 72 -30.06 -8.97 6.40
N HIS A 73 -29.19 -9.14 5.40
CA HIS A 73 -27.93 -9.88 5.59
C HIS A 73 -26.99 -9.13 6.55
N GLY A 74 -26.81 -7.82 6.36
CA GLY A 74 -25.99 -6.97 7.23
C GLY A 74 -26.49 -6.91 8.68
N LEU A 75 -27.80 -6.77 8.88
CA LEU A 75 -28.39 -6.72 10.22
C LEU A 75 -28.23 -8.05 10.96
N ASN A 76 -28.44 -9.18 10.28
CA ASN A 76 -28.26 -10.50 10.90
C ASN A 76 -26.79 -10.77 11.25
N ALA A 77 -25.85 -10.38 10.38
CA ALA A 77 -24.41 -10.48 10.66
C ALA A 77 -24.00 -9.61 11.87
N ALA A 78 -24.49 -8.37 11.93
CA ALA A 78 -24.23 -7.46 13.04
C ALA A 78 -24.74 -8.00 14.38
N VAL A 79 -25.98 -8.51 14.42
CA VAL A 79 -26.56 -9.07 15.64
C VAL A 79 -25.85 -10.36 16.08
N ASN A 80 -25.46 -11.23 15.14
CA ASN A 80 -24.69 -12.42 15.48
C ASN A 80 -23.32 -12.06 16.08
N ARG A 81 -22.66 -11.04 15.52
CA ARG A 81 -21.39 -10.55 16.07
C ARG A 81 -21.56 -9.94 17.47
N LEU A 82 -22.65 -9.20 17.71
CA LEU A 82 -22.97 -8.71 19.05
C LEU A 82 -23.17 -9.86 20.03
N ARG A 83 -23.84 -10.94 19.62
CA ARG A 83 -24.05 -12.11 20.48
C ARG A 83 -22.73 -12.79 20.84
N GLU A 84 -21.82 -12.96 19.90
CA GLU A 84 -20.47 -13.49 20.16
C GLU A 84 -19.72 -12.64 21.20
N ILE A 85 -19.76 -11.31 21.05
CA ILE A 85 -19.04 -10.38 21.91
C ILE A 85 -19.65 -10.31 23.32
N LEU A 86 -20.98 -10.31 23.41
CA LEU A 86 -21.71 -10.25 24.68
C LEU A 86 -21.79 -11.61 25.39
N GLY A 87 -21.40 -12.70 24.74
CA GLY A 87 -21.60 -14.06 25.24
C GLY A 87 -23.08 -14.44 25.33
N ASP A 88 -23.86 -13.99 24.35
CA ASP A 88 -25.30 -14.16 24.23
C ASP A 88 -25.68 -15.24 23.18
N SER A 89 -26.92 -15.73 23.21
CA SER A 89 -27.40 -16.75 22.28
C SER A 89 -28.80 -16.43 21.76
N ALA A 90 -29.06 -16.71 20.48
CA ALA A 90 -30.40 -16.57 19.91
C ALA A 90 -31.42 -17.56 20.54
N ALA A 91 -30.96 -18.73 20.99
CA ALA A 91 -31.81 -19.75 21.58
C ALA A 91 -32.12 -19.48 23.07
N ASN A 92 -31.21 -18.79 23.77
CA ASN A 92 -31.33 -18.41 25.18
C ASN A 92 -30.84 -16.97 25.36
N PRO A 93 -31.63 -15.96 24.96
CA PRO A 93 -31.18 -14.57 24.94
C PRO A 93 -31.06 -13.99 26.35
N ARG A 94 -29.93 -13.34 26.61
CA ARG A 94 -29.60 -12.60 27.85
C ARG A 94 -29.61 -11.09 27.64
N TYR A 95 -29.29 -10.63 26.43
CA TYR A 95 -29.18 -9.21 26.10
C TYR A 95 -30.05 -8.82 24.91
N ILE A 96 -29.99 -9.60 23.82
CA ILE A 96 -30.69 -9.31 22.56
C ILE A 96 -31.62 -10.47 22.19
N GLU A 97 -32.91 -10.25 22.36
CA GLU A 97 -33.97 -11.17 21.97
C GLU A 97 -34.39 -10.93 20.52
N THR A 98 -34.46 -11.99 19.72
CA THR A 98 -35.03 -11.92 18.36
C THR A 98 -36.53 -12.14 18.43
N ILE A 99 -37.32 -11.20 17.91
CA ILE A 99 -38.75 -11.40 17.68
C ILE A 99 -38.93 -11.75 16.20
N PRO A 100 -39.29 -13.02 15.87
CA PRO A 100 -39.33 -13.49 14.48
C PRO A 100 -40.17 -12.58 13.58
N ARG A 101 -39.59 -12.21 12.42
CA ARG A 101 -40.21 -11.35 11.39
C ARG A 101 -40.56 -9.92 11.80
N GLN A 102 -40.20 -9.49 13.02
CA GLN A 102 -40.54 -8.15 13.50
C GLN A 102 -39.30 -7.32 13.79
N GLY A 103 -38.29 -7.88 14.47
CA GLY A 103 -37.09 -7.15 14.84
C GLY A 103 -36.39 -7.71 16.08
N TYR A 104 -35.81 -6.80 16.86
CA TYR A 104 -34.98 -7.14 18.02
C TYR A 104 -35.40 -6.34 19.25
N ARG A 105 -35.26 -6.94 20.42
CA ARG A 105 -35.56 -6.31 21.71
C ARG A 105 -34.35 -6.44 22.63
N PHE A 106 -33.95 -5.33 23.24
CA PHE A 106 -32.90 -5.33 24.26
C PHE A 106 -33.51 -5.64 25.63
N ILE A 107 -33.07 -6.72 26.26
CA ILE A 107 -33.69 -7.28 27.48
C ILE A 107 -32.78 -7.20 28.72
N ALA A 108 -31.60 -6.58 28.59
CA ALA A 108 -30.67 -6.44 29.71
C ALA A 108 -31.17 -5.41 30.74
N ALA A 109 -30.99 -5.71 32.03
CA ALA A 109 -31.31 -4.77 33.10
C ALA A 109 -30.30 -3.60 33.09
N MET A 110 -30.79 -2.39 32.81
CA MET A 110 -29.98 -1.17 32.76
C MET A 110 -30.04 -0.41 34.09
N LYS A 111 -28.87 0.04 34.57
CA LYS A 111 -28.78 1.09 35.60
C LYS A 111 -28.49 2.40 34.89
N VAL A 112 -29.50 3.25 34.77
CA VAL A 112 -29.31 4.65 34.38
C VAL A 112 -29.08 5.42 35.68
N GLU A 113 -27.92 6.07 35.83
CA GLU A 113 -27.69 6.99 36.94
C GLU A 113 -28.49 8.27 36.69
N ASP A 114 -29.66 8.38 37.32
CA ASP A 114 -30.33 9.65 37.57
C ASP A 114 -29.71 10.28 38.83
N GLU A 115 -29.08 11.44 38.70
CA GLU A 115 -28.71 12.28 39.85
C GLU A 115 -29.99 12.75 40.56
N GLN A 116 -30.38 12.05 41.62
CA GLN A 116 -31.43 12.51 42.53
C GLN A 116 -30.88 13.57 43.50
N VAL A 117 -31.48 14.75 43.35
CA VAL A 117 -31.54 15.87 44.29
C VAL A 117 -31.80 15.39 45.72
N ALA A 118 -30.82 15.56 46.61
CA ALA A 118 -31.00 15.40 48.05
C ALA A 118 -31.53 16.71 48.67
N SER A 119 -32.76 16.62 49.17
CA SER A 119 -33.50 17.61 49.95
C SER A 119 -32.90 17.88 51.33
N LEU A 120 -32.76 19.16 51.71
CA LEU A 120 -32.42 19.63 53.06
C LEU A 120 -33.69 19.74 53.95
N PRO A 121 -33.64 19.44 55.27
CA PRO A 121 -34.73 19.74 56.19
C PRO A 121 -34.63 21.11 56.88
N HIS A 122 -35.80 21.75 57.00
CA HIS A 122 -36.33 22.81 57.87
C HIS A 122 -35.45 23.80 58.68
N LEU A 123 -35.83 25.08 58.54
CA LEU A 123 -35.54 26.28 59.35
C LEU A 123 -35.98 26.20 60.82
N ALA A 124 -35.18 26.78 61.74
CA ALA A 124 -35.63 27.82 62.71
C ALA A 124 -34.48 28.46 63.53
N THR A 125 -34.26 29.77 63.27
CA THR A 125 -33.92 30.91 64.15
C THR A 125 -32.81 30.87 65.22
N GLU A 126 -31.82 31.77 65.04
CA GLU A 126 -31.37 32.75 66.06
C GLU A 126 -30.74 34.00 65.38
N PRO A 127 -30.88 35.23 65.92
CA PRO A 127 -30.52 36.46 65.21
C PRO A 127 -29.12 37.05 65.52
N ALA A 128 -28.51 37.55 64.46
CA ALA A 128 -27.70 38.77 64.30
C ALA A 128 -26.46 39.05 65.20
N ARG A 129 -25.29 39.10 64.54
CA ARG A 129 -24.23 40.11 64.80
C ARG A 129 -23.60 40.59 63.47
N PRO A 130 -23.13 41.85 63.39
CA PRO A 130 -23.04 42.63 62.15
C PRO A 130 -21.82 42.25 61.27
N PRO A 131 -21.83 42.57 59.96
CA PRO A 131 -20.78 42.15 59.05
C PRO A 131 -19.55 43.06 59.17
N ALA A 132 -18.38 42.43 59.29
CA ALA A 132 -17.12 43.08 58.95
C ALA A 132 -16.97 43.09 57.41
N LYS A 133 -16.66 44.27 56.86
CA LYS A 133 -16.45 44.48 55.42
C LYS A 133 -15.18 43.73 54.96
N LEU A 134 -15.31 42.87 53.94
CA LEU A 134 -14.19 42.29 53.19
C LEU A 134 -14.31 42.67 51.70
N PRO A 135 -13.19 42.78 50.97
CA PRO A 135 -13.10 43.52 49.72
C PRO A 135 -13.66 42.73 48.53
N LEU A 136 -14.27 43.43 47.58
CA LEU A 136 -14.75 42.91 46.29
C LEU A 136 -13.58 42.30 45.49
N ARG A 137 -13.32 41.01 45.69
CA ARG A 137 -12.44 40.22 44.81
C ARG A 137 -13.23 39.87 43.55
N ARG A 138 -12.66 40.20 42.38
CA ARG A 138 -13.21 40.00 41.03
C ARG A 138 -13.40 38.51 40.67
N TRP A 139 -14.39 37.84 41.24
CA TRP A 139 -14.74 36.43 40.93
C TRP A 139 -15.41 36.24 39.56
N TRP A 140 -15.81 37.32 38.88
CA TRP A 140 -16.41 37.29 37.54
C TRP A 140 -15.39 37.14 36.41
N ILE A 141 -14.12 37.48 36.64
CA ILE A 141 -13.05 37.33 35.64
C ILE A 141 -12.78 35.86 35.27
N PRO A 142 -12.59 34.91 36.21
CA PRO A 142 -12.38 33.51 35.86
C PRO A 142 -13.61 32.88 35.18
N LEU A 143 -14.82 33.32 35.55
CA LEU A 143 -16.07 32.85 34.94
C LEU A 143 -16.24 33.36 33.50
N ALA A 144 -15.88 34.62 33.24
CA ALA A 144 -15.86 35.18 31.89
C ALA A 144 -14.80 34.51 31.00
N ILE A 145 -13.61 34.20 31.55
CA ILE A 145 -12.56 33.46 30.83
C ILE A 145 -13.04 32.05 30.49
N ALA A 146 -13.65 31.33 31.44
CA ALA A 146 -14.21 30.00 31.20
C ALA A 146 -15.31 30.01 30.13
N ALA A 147 -16.19 31.01 30.14
CA ALA A 147 -17.22 31.18 29.11
C ALA A 147 -16.61 31.48 27.72
N CYS A 148 -15.59 32.34 27.63
CA CYS A 148 -14.88 32.60 26.38
C CYS A 148 -14.16 31.35 25.84
N ILE A 149 -13.56 30.55 26.71
CA ILE A 149 -12.93 29.27 26.33
C ILE A 149 -14.00 28.29 25.82
N LEU A 150 -15.14 28.19 26.51
CA LEU A 150 -16.23 27.31 26.10
C LEU A 150 -16.81 27.74 24.74
N ILE A 151 -17.03 29.03 24.52
CA ILE A 151 -17.48 29.57 23.23
C ILE A 151 -16.44 29.32 22.15
N GLY A 152 -15.14 29.47 22.46
CA GLY A 152 -14.06 29.13 21.54
C GLY A 152 -14.02 27.66 21.15
N LEU A 153 -14.19 26.75 22.13
CA LEU A 153 -14.23 25.30 21.92
C LEU A 153 -15.48 24.85 21.15
N VAL A 154 -16.65 25.42 21.47
CA VAL A 154 -17.90 25.18 20.73
C VAL A 154 -17.79 25.72 19.31
N GLY A 155 -17.24 26.92 19.12
CA GLY A 155 -16.98 27.50 17.80
C GLY A 155 -16.03 26.65 16.97
N LEU A 156 -14.97 26.10 17.59
CA LEU A 156 -14.05 25.17 16.93
C LEU A 156 -14.75 23.86 16.54
N ARG A 157 -15.52 23.26 17.45
CA ARG A 157 -16.27 22.00 17.20
C ARG A 157 -17.36 22.18 16.14
N LEU A 158 -18.02 23.35 16.11
CA LEU A 158 -19.02 23.68 15.10
C LEU A 158 -18.36 23.92 13.74
N LYS A 159 -17.22 24.62 13.71
CA LYS A 159 -16.42 24.80 12.50
C LYS A 159 -15.97 23.46 11.93
N THR A 160 -15.42 22.57 12.75
CA THR A 160 -14.99 21.24 12.27
C THR A 160 -16.15 20.40 11.74
N ARG A 161 -17.33 20.43 12.40
CA ARG A 161 -18.52 19.73 11.88
C ARG A 161 -19.07 20.33 10.59
N LEU A 162 -19.03 21.66 10.44
CA LEU A 162 -19.44 22.34 9.20
C LEU A 162 -18.45 22.06 8.05
N ASP A 163 -17.16 22.07 8.35
CA ASP A 163 -16.10 21.70 7.41
C ASP A 163 -16.25 20.22 6.98
N GLU A 164 -16.59 19.32 7.91
CA GLU A 164 -16.82 17.89 7.64
C GLU A 164 -18.11 17.66 6.82
N ALA A 165 -19.22 18.33 7.16
CA ALA A 165 -20.46 18.25 6.40
C ALA A 165 -20.33 18.83 4.99
N SER A 166 -19.65 19.97 4.85
CA SER A 166 -19.38 20.57 3.54
C SER A 166 -18.45 19.69 2.70
N ARG A 167 -17.45 19.06 3.31
CA ARG A 167 -16.57 18.06 2.67
C ARG A 167 -17.35 16.85 2.17
N LEU A 168 -18.21 16.25 2.99
CA LEU A 168 -19.07 15.13 2.58
C LEU A 168 -19.99 15.52 1.41
N SER A 169 -20.55 16.73 1.43
CA SER A 169 -21.37 17.25 0.32
C SER A 169 -20.57 17.50 -0.95
N ARG A 170 -19.28 17.83 -0.84
CA ARG A 170 -18.36 17.99 -1.98
C ARG A 170 -17.99 16.62 -2.56
N ILE A 171 -17.70 15.62 -1.71
CA ILE A 171 -17.42 14.23 -2.12
C ILE A 171 -18.59 13.61 -2.87
N GLN A 172 -19.84 13.86 -2.45
CA GLN A 172 -21.03 13.36 -3.16
C GLN A 172 -21.21 13.92 -4.58
N ARG A 173 -20.52 15.01 -4.94
CA ARG A 173 -20.56 15.59 -6.29
C ARG A 173 -19.43 15.11 -7.19
N ILE A 174 -18.44 14.42 -6.63
CA ILE A 174 -17.33 13.86 -7.39
C ILE A 174 -17.86 12.70 -8.21
N SER A 175 -17.65 12.78 -9.53
CA SER A 175 -17.97 11.69 -10.45
C SER A 175 -16.66 11.07 -10.92
N VAL A 176 -16.54 9.74 -10.78
CA VAL A 176 -15.39 8.98 -11.26
C VAL A 176 -15.88 8.10 -12.41
N VAL A 177 -15.32 8.31 -13.60
CA VAL A 177 -15.70 7.58 -14.81
C VAL A 177 -14.46 7.03 -15.52
N PRO A 178 -14.51 5.83 -16.10
CA PRO A 178 -13.44 5.36 -16.98
C PRO A 178 -13.28 6.31 -18.17
N LEU A 179 -12.09 6.89 -18.32
CA LEU A 179 -11.71 7.66 -19.50
C LEU A 179 -11.25 6.72 -20.62
N THR A 180 -10.58 5.64 -20.25
CA THR A 180 -10.22 4.54 -21.15
C THR A 180 -10.84 3.22 -20.65
N SER A 181 -11.10 2.34 -21.60
CA SER A 181 -11.47 0.94 -21.39
C SER A 181 -10.95 0.15 -22.59
N LEU A 182 -9.66 0.31 -22.86
CA LEU A 182 -8.97 -0.19 -24.05
C LEU A 182 -8.30 -1.52 -23.72
N PRO A 183 -8.20 -2.47 -24.68
CA PRO A 183 -7.35 -3.65 -24.50
C PRO A 183 -5.88 -3.25 -24.47
N GLY A 184 -5.07 -3.92 -23.65
CA GLY A 184 -3.67 -3.56 -23.41
C GLY A 184 -3.53 -2.54 -22.27
N ASP A 185 -2.34 -1.97 -22.15
CA ASP A 185 -1.93 -1.15 -21.03
C ASP A 185 -1.77 0.32 -21.40
N VAL A 186 -2.23 1.19 -20.51
CA VAL A 186 -2.13 2.64 -20.59
C VAL A 186 -1.18 3.19 -19.52
N THR A 187 -0.51 4.31 -19.80
CA THR A 187 0.45 4.91 -18.86
C THR A 187 0.59 6.42 -19.00
N SER A 188 1.15 7.06 -17.97
CA SER A 188 1.59 8.47 -17.91
C SER A 188 0.58 9.48 -18.51
N PRO A 189 -0.60 9.66 -17.91
CA PRO A 189 -1.57 10.63 -18.41
C PRO A 189 -1.08 12.08 -18.26
N ALA A 190 -1.37 12.93 -19.25
CA ALA A 190 -1.13 14.36 -19.20
C ALA A 190 -2.27 15.15 -19.85
N PHE A 191 -2.81 16.15 -19.15
CA PHE A 191 -3.83 17.03 -19.71
C PHE A 191 -3.27 18.01 -20.73
N SER A 192 -4.09 18.33 -21.74
CA SER A 192 -3.94 19.57 -22.50
C SER A 192 -4.15 20.79 -21.58
N PRO A 193 -3.53 21.96 -21.86
CA PRO A 193 -3.66 23.14 -20.99
C PRO A 193 -5.09 23.64 -20.78
N ASP A 194 -5.98 23.43 -21.77
CA ASP A 194 -7.39 23.76 -21.69
C ASP A 194 -8.24 22.69 -20.98
N GLY A 195 -7.67 21.51 -20.69
CA GLY A 195 -8.34 20.40 -20.03
C GLY A 195 -9.39 19.68 -20.88
N SER A 196 -9.37 19.87 -22.20
CA SER A 196 -10.30 19.21 -23.13
C SER A 196 -9.77 17.86 -23.65
N GLU A 197 -8.47 17.65 -23.60
CA GLU A 197 -7.80 16.45 -24.11
C GLU A 197 -6.85 15.85 -23.07
N VAL A 198 -6.57 14.55 -23.22
CA VAL A 198 -5.60 13.81 -22.41
C VAL A 198 -4.66 13.05 -23.35
N ALA A 199 -3.37 13.29 -23.20
CA ALA A 199 -2.31 12.49 -23.80
C ALA A 199 -1.93 11.34 -22.86
N PHE A 200 -1.63 10.17 -23.41
CA PHE A 200 -1.23 8.99 -22.65
C PHE A 200 -0.47 8.00 -23.53
N GLY A 201 0.32 7.13 -22.91
CA GLY A 201 0.95 6.00 -23.58
C GLY A 201 -0.02 4.82 -23.65
N TRP A 202 -0.05 4.09 -24.77
CA TRP A 202 -0.85 2.86 -24.90
C TRP A 202 -0.16 1.83 -25.79
N ASP A 203 -0.20 0.55 -25.40
CA ASP A 203 0.46 -0.57 -26.10
C ASP A 203 -0.52 -1.55 -26.79
N GLY A 204 -1.83 -1.31 -26.72
CA GLY A 204 -2.83 -2.25 -27.24
C GLY A 204 -2.71 -2.49 -28.74
N GLU A 205 -2.49 -1.45 -29.55
CA GLU A 205 -2.26 -1.59 -31.00
C GLU A 205 -0.86 -2.10 -31.36
N THR A 206 0.07 -2.16 -30.41
CA THR A 206 1.41 -2.72 -30.63
C THR A 206 1.48 -4.18 -30.18
N ASN A 207 0.36 -4.77 -29.74
CA ASN A 207 0.28 -6.11 -29.17
C ASN A 207 1.29 -6.31 -28.01
N GLY A 208 1.46 -5.29 -27.17
CA GLY A 208 2.39 -5.32 -26.04
C GLY A 208 3.88 -5.16 -26.43
N ALA A 209 4.19 -4.78 -27.67
CA ALA A 209 5.58 -4.49 -28.07
C ALA A 209 6.12 -3.17 -27.48
N GLY A 210 5.25 -2.36 -26.85
CA GLY A 210 5.59 -1.12 -26.17
C GLY A 210 4.58 0.00 -26.40
N TYR A 211 4.67 1.05 -25.60
CA TYR A 211 3.77 2.21 -25.63
C TYR A 211 4.08 3.14 -26.80
N ASP A 212 3.03 3.54 -27.50
CA ASP A 212 3.01 4.73 -28.35
C ASP A 212 2.23 5.86 -27.67
N LEU A 213 2.47 7.10 -28.09
CA LEU A 213 1.72 8.27 -27.65
C LEU A 213 0.36 8.32 -28.34
N TYR A 214 -0.69 8.51 -27.56
CA TYR A 214 -2.05 8.77 -28.01
C TYR A 214 -2.60 10.04 -27.38
N VAL A 215 -3.54 10.67 -28.06
CA VAL A 215 -4.31 11.81 -27.56
C VAL A 215 -5.79 11.48 -27.66
N LYS A 216 -6.54 11.68 -26.59
CA LYS A 216 -8.00 11.48 -26.56
C LYS A 216 -8.71 12.75 -26.13
N VAL A 217 -9.72 13.15 -26.91
CA VAL A 217 -10.65 14.21 -26.54
C VAL A 217 -11.61 13.66 -25.47
N ILE A 218 -11.81 14.41 -24.39
CA ILE A 218 -12.73 13.99 -23.33
C ILE A 218 -14.16 13.98 -23.88
N GLY A 219 -14.83 12.84 -23.75
CA GLY A 219 -16.16 12.61 -24.31
C GLY A 219 -16.15 12.00 -25.73
N SER A 220 -14.99 11.83 -26.37
CA SER A 220 -14.87 10.99 -27.57
C SER A 220 -14.64 9.52 -27.19
N GLU A 221 -14.98 8.59 -28.08
CA GLU A 221 -14.69 7.18 -27.86
C GLU A 221 -13.23 6.84 -28.20
N ASN A 222 -12.80 7.23 -29.41
CA ASN A 222 -11.55 6.77 -30.00
C ASN A 222 -10.38 7.75 -29.74
N PRO A 223 -9.24 7.26 -29.22
CA PRO A 223 -8.01 8.03 -29.17
C PRO A 223 -7.32 8.12 -30.55
N LEU A 224 -6.59 9.21 -30.78
CA LEU A 224 -5.74 9.41 -31.95
C LEU A 224 -4.31 8.97 -31.63
N ARG A 225 -3.76 8.04 -32.43
CA ARG A 225 -2.35 7.64 -32.34
C ARG A 225 -1.43 8.71 -32.93
N ILE A 226 -0.46 9.15 -32.14
CA ILE A 226 0.46 10.24 -32.49
C ILE A 226 1.82 9.71 -32.93
N THR A 227 2.36 8.69 -32.24
CA THR A 227 3.66 8.08 -32.57
C THR A 227 3.51 6.64 -33.06
N ARG A 228 4.57 6.14 -33.71
CA ARG A 228 4.66 4.75 -34.21
C ARG A 228 6.03 4.14 -33.89
N HIS A 229 6.61 4.52 -32.76
CA HIS A 229 7.92 4.10 -32.30
C HIS A 229 7.76 3.55 -30.88
N PRO A 230 7.44 2.24 -30.76
CA PRO A 230 7.12 1.62 -29.49
C PRO A 230 8.22 1.82 -28.44
N SER A 231 7.79 2.20 -27.25
CA SER A 231 8.63 2.45 -26.10
C SER A 231 8.36 1.45 -25.00
N GLU A 232 9.38 0.93 -24.32
CA GLU A 232 9.17 0.16 -23.10
C GLU A 232 8.60 1.01 -21.97
N LYS A 233 9.00 2.29 -21.91
CA LYS A 233 8.58 3.25 -20.90
C LYS A 233 8.41 4.64 -21.50
N LEU A 234 7.25 5.27 -21.27
CA LEU A 234 6.87 6.54 -21.86
C LEU A 234 6.32 7.50 -20.79
N SER A 235 6.89 8.70 -20.71
CA SER A 235 6.52 9.78 -19.79
C SER A 235 6.12 10.96 -20.65
N ILE A 236 5.06 11.65 -20.26
CA ILE A 236 4.37 12.60 -21.12
C ILE A 236 4.12 13.88 -20.36
N ALA A 237 4.43 15.02 -20.99
CA ALA A 237 4.09 16.34 -20.48
C ALA A 237 3.67 17.27 -21.61
N TRP A 238 2.49 17.89 -21.50
CA TRP A 238 1.98 18.84 -22.48
C TRP A 238 2.59 20.23 -22.25
N SER A 239 2.97 20.91 -23.34
CA SER A 239 3.47 22.28 -23.25
C SER A 239 2.37 23.23 -22.77
N PRO A 240 2.70 24.28 -21.98
CA PRO A 240 1.69 25.22 -21.47
C PRO A 240 0.92 25.97 -22.56
N ASP A 241 1.52 26.13 -23.75
CA ASP A 241 0.90 26.76 -24.91
C ASP A 241 0.00 25.82 -25.74
N GLY A 242 -0.03 24.53 -25.38
CA GLY A 242 -0.85 23.49 -26.01
C GLY A 242 -0.30 22.98 -27.35
N ARG A 243 0.80 23.53 -27.87
CA ARG A 243 1.26 23.26 -29.24
C ARG A 243 2.13 22.02 -29.36
N THR A 244 2.68 21.53 -28.26
CA THR A 244 3.69 20.47 -28.27
C THR A 244 3.49 19.53 -27.09
N ILE A 245 3.77 18.25 -27.30
CA ILE A 245 3.88 17.24 -26.26
C ILE A 245 5.35 16.85 -26.14
N ALA A 246 5.91 16.96 -24.93
CA ALA A 246 7.20 16.37 -24.61
C ALA A 246 6.98 14.92 -24.20
N ILE A 247 7.77 14.01 -24.78
CA ILE A 247 7.82 12.61 -24.38
C ILE A 247 9.23 12.21 -23.97
N SER A 248 9.36 11.48 -22.88
CA SER A 248 10.60 10.78 -22.51
C SER A 248 10.41 9.31 -22.85
N ARG A 249 11.27 8.79 -23.72
CA ARG A 249 11.16 7.47 -24.34
C ARG A 249 12.35 6.60 -23.95
N VAL A 250 12.07 5.39 -23.45
CA VAL A 250 13.04 4.27 -23.38
C VAL A 250 12.62 3.22 -24.40
N SER A 251 13.45 2.94 -25.41
CA SER A 251 13.16 1.98 -26.46
C SER A 251 14.21 0.87 -26.54
N LYS A 252 13.77 -0.36 -26.85
CA LYS A 252 14.66 -1.51 -27.08
C LYS A 252 15.49 -1.39 -28.35
N GLU A 253 14.82 -1.04 -29.46
CA GLU A 253 15.38 -1.08 -30.81
C GLU A 253 15.43 0.30 -31.49
N GLY A 254 15.03 1.34 -30.77
CA GLY A 254 14.91 2.71 -31.27
C GLY A 254 15.64 3.76 -30.43
N PRO A 255 15.58 5.04 -30.84
CA PRO A 255 16.27 6.09 -30.12
C PRO A 255 15.57 6.41 -28.79
N SER A 256 16.27 6.18 -27.68
CA SER A 256 15.88 6.66 -26.35
C SER A 256 16.24 8.14 -26.15
N GLY A 257 15.41 8.88 -25.42
CA GLY A 257 15.63 10.31 -25.16
C GLY A 257 14.34 11.09 -24.94
N ILE A 258 14.47 12.42 -24.93
CA ILE A 258 13.33 13.33 -24.87
C ILE A 258 13.04 13.88 -26.25
N PHE A 259 11.79 13.82 -26.67
CA PHE A 259 11.29 14.25 -27.96
C PHE A 259 10.15 15.24 -27.81
N LEU A 260 10.05 16.15 -28.78
CA LEU A 260 8.91 17.04 -28.94
C LEU A 260 8.06 16.55 -30.12
N VAL A 261 6.75 16.46 -29.89
CA VAL A 261 5.79 15.93 -30.87
C VAL A 261 4.57 16.84 -30.93
N PRO A 262 4.05 17.19 -32.13
CA PRO A 262 2.78 17.90 -32.23
C PRO A 262 1.60 17.03 -31.75
N PRO A 263 0.59 17.59 -31.07
CA PRO A 263 -0.53 16.83 -30.53
C PRO A 263 -1.45 16.22 -31.60
N THR A 264 -1.36 16.70 -32.85
CA THR A 264 -2.08 16.16 -34.01
C THR A 264 -1.28 15.13 -34.81
N GLY A 265 -0.07 14.79 -34.36
CA GLY A 265 0.88 13.96 -35.10
C GLY A 265 1.81 14.78 -35.99
N GLY A 266 2.92 14.16 -36.42
CA GLY A 266 3.93 14.82 -37.24
C GLY A 266 5.35 14.34 -36.93
N PRO A 267 6.38 15.05 -37.43
CA PRO A 267 7.76 14.68 -37.18
C PRO A 267 8.13 14.85 -35.71
N GLU A 268 8.77 13.83 -35.15
CA GLU A 268 9.31 13.87 -33.80
C GLU A 268 10.67 14.57 -33.80
N ARG A 269 10.87 15.54 -32.90
CA ARG A 269 12.15 16.25 -32.75
C ARG A 269 12.81 15.83 -31.44
N LYS A 270 13.91 15.06 -31.54
CA LYS A 270 14.75 14.76 -30.37
C LYS A 270 15.41 16.04 -29.86
N ILE A 271 15.31 16.31 -28.57
CA ILE A 271 15.93 17.47 -27.90
C ILE A 271 16.95 17.08 -26.84
N TYR A 272 16.93 15.82 -26.37
CA TYR A 272 17.88 15.31 -25.40
C TYR A 272 18.07 13.79 -25.58
N SER A 273 19.29 13.31 -25.37
CA SER A 273 19.60 11.87 -25.31
C SER A 273 19.74 11.47 -23.86
N ARG A 274 18.89 10.56 -23.40
CA ARG A 274 18.93 10.07 -22.01
C ARG A 274 19.93 8.93 -21.85
N SER A 275 20.46 8.80 -20.64
CA SER A 275 21.39 7.72 -20.25
C SER A 275 20.75 6.66 -19.36
N SER A 276 19.77 7.04 -18.54
CA SER A 276 19.06 6.14 -17.64
C SER A 276 17.96 5.35 -18.34
N THR A 277 17.80 4.09 -17.95
CA THR A 277 16.64 3.25 -18.27
C THR A 277 15.72 3.03 -17.07
N TYR A 278 16.08 3.59 -15.91
CA TYR A 278 15.25 3.54 -14.70
C TYR A 278 13.98 4.37 -14.90
N TRP A 279 12.93 3.99 -14.18
CA TRP A 279 11.60 4.59 -14.32
C TRP A 279 10.89 4.71 -12.98
N TYR A 280 10.35 5.89 -12.67
CA TYR A 280 9.53 6.08 -11.47
C TYR A 280 8.53 7.24 -11.65
N GLY A 281 7.24 6.91 -11.64
CA GLY A 281 6.16 7.87 -11.90
C GLY A 281 6.29 8.58 -13.25
N ASN A 282 5.79 9.82 -13.35
CA ASN A 282 5.98 10.68 -14.51
C ASN A 282 7.28 11.49 -14.37
N GLU A 283 8.20 11.32 -15.30
CA GLU A 283 9.55 11.90 -15.25
C GLU A 283 9.63 13.30 -15.88
N LEU A 284 8.54 13.85 -16.40
CA LEU A 284 8.55 15.13 -17.13
C LEU A 284 7.60 16.17 -16.54
N SER A 285 8.07 17.41 -16.43
CA SER A 285 7.20 18.54 -16.11
C SER A 285 7.63 19.83 -16.79
N TRP A 286 6.70 20.51 -17.45
CA TRP A 286 6.94 21.82 -18.06
C TRP A 286 6.85 22.93 -17.02
N SER A 287 7.76 23.91 -17.11
CA SER A 287 7.55 25.17 -16.40
C SER A 287 6.32 25.87 -16.97
N PRO A 288 5.48 26.54 -16.15
CA PRO A 288 4.26 27.18 -16.64
C PRO A 288 4.50 28.26 -17.71
N ASP A 289 5.68 28.86 -17.73
CA ASP A 289 6.11 29.85 -18.73
C ASP A 289 6.70 29.23 -20.01
N GLY A 290 6.79 27.89 -20.09
CA GLY A 290 7.30 27.13 -21.23
C GLY A 290 8.81 27.25 -21.47
N LYS A 291 9.56 27.90 -20.58
CA LYS A 291 11.01 28.12 -20.77
C LYS A 291 11.87 26.93 -20.39
N TYR A 292 11.38 26.08 -19.48
CA TYR A 292 12.12 24.95 -18.95
C TYR A 292 11.29 23.66 -18.98
N LEU A 293 11.98 22.55 -19.15
CA LEU A 293 11.44 21.21 -18.95
C LEU A 293 12.25 20.55 -17.81
N ALA A 294 11.59 20.22 -16.71
CA ALA A 294 12.17 19.41 -15.65
C ALA A 294 12.12 17.93 -16.04
N PHE A 295 13.22 17.22 -15.82
CA PHE A 295 13.31 15.79 -16.08
C PHE A 295 14.39 15.12 -15.22
N THR A 296 14.35 13.79 -15.14
CA THR A 296 15.31 13.01 -14.35
C THR A 296 16.20 12.15 -15.24
N ASP A 297 17.49 12.07 -14.92
CA ASP A 297 18.46 11.22 -15.61
C ASP A 297 19.68 10.92 -14.71
N HIS A 298 20.56 10.01 -15.15
CA HIS A 298 21.85 9.80 -14.48
C HIS A 298 22.82 10.96 -14.74
N PRO A 299 23.63 11.35 -13.76
CA PRO A 299 24.79 12.21 -14.02
C PRO A 299 25.81 11.48 -14.89
N GLU A 300 26.53 12.23 -15.73
CA GLU A 300 27.60 11.68 -16.59
C GLU A 300 28.67 10.89 -15.80
N THR A 301 28.80 11.19 -14.51
CA THR A 301 29.81 10.61 -13.61
C THR A 301 29.33 9.38 -12.83
N SER A 302 28.03 9.06 -12.82
CA SER A 302 27.51 7.91 -12.05
C SER A 302 26.23 7.35 -12.66
N TYR A 303 26.21 6.03 -12.87
CA TYR A 303 25.01 5.29 -13.26
C TYR A 303 24.20 4.77 -12.06
N GLN A 304 24.61 5.11 -10.84
CA GLN A 304 24.00 4.58 -9.60
C GLN A 304 23.06 5.55 -8.91
N SER A 305 22.91 6.77 -9.43
CA SER A 305 22.04 7.80 -8.83
C SER A 305 21.28 8.54 -9.91
N ILE A 306 20.02 8.86 -9.64
CA ILE A 306 19.14 9.61 -10.53
C ILE A 306 18.95 11.00 -9.96
N ILE A 307 19.25 12.00 -10.78
CA ILE A 307 19.15 13.39 -10.36
C ILE A 307 18.21 14.17 -11.26
N LEU A 308 17.74 15.29 -10.72
CA LEU A 308 16.83 16.19 -11.38
C LEU A 308 17.59 17.21 -12.25
N TYR A 309 17.10 17.46 -13.45
CA TYR A 309 17.63 18.41 -14.41
C TYR A 309 16.56 19.40 -14.88
N LEU A 310 16.98 20.61 -15.20
CA LEU A 310 16.22 21.58 -15.98
C LEU A 310 16.83 21.71 -17.38
N LEU A 311 16.04 21.44 -18.41
CA LEU A 311 16.39 21.69 -19.81
C LEU A 311 15.85 23.04 -20.25
N SER A 312 16.74 23.95 -20.68
CA SER A 312 16.35 25.23 -21.27
C SER A 312 15.80 25.02 -22.68
N MET A 313 14.57 25.48 -22.96
CA MET A 313 13.93 25.27 -24.25
C MET A 313 14.45 26.16 -25.38
N SER A 314 15.13 27.27 -25.03
CA SER A 314 15.76 28.16 -26.00
C SER A 314 17.17 27.73 -26.39
N THR A 315 17.93 27.15 -25.45
CA THR A 315 19.34 26.79 -25.67
C THR A 315 19.61 25.29 -25.75
N LEU A 316 18.64 24.46 -25.33
CA LEU A 316 18.76 23.01 -25.15
C LEU A 316 19.92 22.60 -24.23
N LYS A 317 20.33 23.49 -23.33
CA LYS A 317 21.31 23.19 -22.28
C LYS A 317 20.62 22.67 -21.03
N THR A 318 21.19 21.62 -20.44
CA THR A 318 20.73 21.06 -19.16
C THR A 318 21.45 21.71 -17.98
N MET A 319 20.76 21.83 -16.87
CA MET A 319 21.28 22.32 -15.61
C MET A 319 20.86 21.35 -14.50
N PRO A 320 21.79 20.74 -13.75
CA PRO A 320 21.42 19.90 -12.63
C PRO A 320 20.78 20.74 -11.53
N VAL A 321 19.69 20.24 -10.95
CA VAL A 321 19.09 20.79 -9.74
C VAL A 321 19.79 20.15 -8.55
N LYS A 322 20.25 20.97 -7.61
CA LYS A 322 20.86 20.46 -6.38
C LYS A 322 19.76 19.87 -5.50
N THR A 323 19.76 18.55 -5.36
CA THR A 323 18.87 17.82 -4.45
C THR A 323 19.66 17.29 -3.26
N ASP A 324 18.97 17.10 -2.13
CA ASP A 324 19.51 16.57 -0.87
C ASP A 324 19.22 15.06 -0.72
N CYS A 325 18.99 14.37 -1.84
CA CYS A 325 18.47 13.02 -1.89
C CYS A 325 19.44 12.07 -2.58
N LYS A 326 19.37 10.78 -2.24
CA LYS A 326 20.12 9.72 -2.94
C LYS A 326 19.69 9.66 -4.41
N ASP A 327 18.38 9.60 -4.62
CA ASP A 327 17.71 9.58 -5.92
C ASP A 327 16.54 10.56 -5.90
N SER A 328 16.35 11.31 -6.99
CA SER A 328 15.29 12.31 -7.15
C SER A 328 14.43 11.98 -8.36
N VAL A 329 13.12 11.80 -8.15
CA VAL A 329 12.17 11.30 -9.16
C VAL A 329 10.87 12.11 -9.18
N SER A 330 10.05 11.90 -10.21
CA SER A 330 8.70 12.49 -10.34
C SER A 330 8.63 14.01 -10.14
N PRO A 331 9.34 14.82 -10.96
CA PRO A 331 9.32 16.27 -10.80
C PRO A 331 7.99 16.88 -11.24
N ALA A 332 7.53 17.93 -10.55
CA ALA A 332 6.33 18.68 -10.92
C ALA A 332 6.44 20.17 -10.60
N PHE A 333 6.35 21.03 -11.62
CA PHE A 333 6.25 22.48 -11.42
C PHE A 333 4.88 22.89 -10.86
N ALA A 334 4.88 23.83 -9.91
CA ALA A 334 3.64 24.45 -9.45
C ALA A 334 3.02 25.32 -10.56
N PRO A 335 1.69 25.45 -10.63
CA PRO A 335 1.00 26.16 -11.72
C PRO A 335 1.40 27.63 -11.89
N LYS A 336 1.85 28.29 -10.81
CA LYS A 336 2.28 29.68 -10.79
C LYS A 336 3.79 29.85 -11.11
N GLY A 337 4.56 28.77 -11.15
CA GLY A 337 5.95 28.73 -11.62
C GLY A 337 7.02 29.14 -10.60
N GLU A 338 6.65 29.30 -9.35
CA GLU A 338 7.49 29.70 -8.22
C GLU A 338 8.06 28.51 -7.43
N LEU A 339 7.42 27.35 -7.51
CA LEU A 339 7.84 26.11 -6.84
C LEU A 339 8.07 24.96 -7.83
N LEU A 340 9.00 24.06 -7.46
CA LEU A 340 9.22 22.77 -8.09
C LEU A 340 9.20 21.67 -7.01
N ALA A 341 8.32 20.69 -7.18
CA ALA A 341 8.25 19.50 -6.33
C ALA A 341 8.99 18.32 -6.95
N TRP A 342 9.49 17.41 -6.11
CA TRP A 342 9.98 16.09 -6.50
C TRP A 342 9.89 15.11 -5.33
N VAL A 343 10.00 13.82 -5.65
CA VAL A 343 10.03 12.72 -4.68
C VAL A 343 11.47 12.25 -4.49
N CYS A 344 11.85 11.95 -3.26
CA CYS A 344 13.16 11.41 -2.88
C CYS A 344 13.07 9.95 -2.49
N LEU A 345 13.93 9.13 -3.11
CA LEU A 345 14.05 7.70 -2.84
C LEU A 345 15.34 7.43 -2.04
N ASP A 346 15.36 7.90 -0.79
CA ASP A 346 16.53 7.72 0.09
C ASP A 346 16.62 6.30 0.65
N LYS A 347 15.45 5.74 1.01
CA LYS A 347 15.27 4.37 1.51
C LYS A 347 14.02 3.77 0.88
N TRP A 348 14.09 2.49 0.53
CA TRP A 348 12.96 1.78 -0.06
C TRP A 348 11.76 1.77 0.90
N GLY A 349 10.60 2.17 0.40
CA GLY A 349 9.36 2.18 1.19
C GLY A 349 9.28 3.27 2.25
N SER A 350 10.18 4.26 2.20
CA SER A 350 10.16 5.44 3.06
C SER A 350 10.53 6.68 2.25
N GLU A 351 9.71 6.98 1.26
CA GLU A 351 9.86 8.10 0.34
C GLU A 351 9.49 9.43 1.01
N SER A 352 10.05 10.51 0.48
CA SER A 352 9.77 11.86 0.98
C SER A 352 9.50 12.84 -0.16
N LEU A 353 8.67 13.84 0.11
CA LEU A 353 8.29 14.87 -0.84
C LEU A 353 9.06 16.15 -0.53
N ARG A 354 9.78 16.68 -1.53
CA ARG A 354 10.58 17.89 -1.43
C ARG A 354 9.98 19.01 -2.27
N LEU A 355 10.24 20.24 -1.85
CA LEU A 355 9.91 21.47 -2.57
C LEU A 355 11.11 22.40 -2.67
N LEU A 356 11.35 22.92 -3.86
CA LEU A 356 12.32 23.96 -4.15
C LEU A 356 11.57 25.25 -4.49
N ASN A 357 11.92 26.33 -3.80
CA ASN A 357 11.55 27.68 -4.19
C ASN A 357 12.55 28.19 -5.22
N LEU A 358 12.06 28.50 -6.43
CA LEU A 358 12.90 28.91 -7.55
C LEU A 358 13.40 30.36 -7.42
N GLY A 359 12.77 31.18 -6.56
CA GLY A 359 13.13 32.57 -6.35
C GLY A 359 14.36 32.76 -5.46
N ASP A 360 14.50 31.95 -4.41
CA ASP A 360 15.61 32.03 -3.45
C ASP A 360 16.48 30.77 -3.35
N GLY A 361 16.07 29.67 -3.99
CA GLY A 361 16.78 28.39 -3.99
C GLY A 361 16.61 27.57 -2.70
N SER A 362 15.71 27.98 -1.80
CA SER A 362 15.45 27.24 -0.56
C SER A 362 14.71 25.93 -0.83
N THR A 363 15.11 24.86 -0.12
CA THR A 363 14.48 23.55 -0.20
C THR A 363 13.78 23.22 1.11
N THR A 364 12.57 22.67 1.03
CA THR A 364 11.77 22.25 2.18
C THR A 364 11.28 20.81 2.00
N GLU A 365 11.28 20.05 3.09
CA GLU A 365 10.64 18.74 3.15
C GLU A 365 9.18 18.91 3.57
N ILE A 366 8.25 18.46 2.73
CA ILE A 366 6.81 18.56 2.98
C ILE A 366 6.28 17.27 3.58
N LEU A 367 6.70 16.11 3.07
CA LEU A 367 6.26 14.83 3.58
C LEU A 367 7.47 13.95 3.84
N LYS A 368 7.55 13.35 5.02
CA LYS A 368 8.69 12.54 5.44
C LYS A 368 8.28 11.09 5.68
N GLY A 369 9.01 10.17 5.08
CA GLY A 369 8.89 8.73 5.34
C GLY A 369 7.47 8.21 5.14
N HIS A 370 6.81 8.70 4.08
CA HIS A 370 5.51 8.17 3.71
C HIS A 370 5.70 6.86 2.98
N GLU A 371 4.79 5.92 3.22
CA GLU A 371 4.78 4.62 2.56
C GLU A 371 4.50 4.80 1.06
N MET A 372 5.55 4.80 0.23
CA MET A 372 5.53 4.98 -1.22
C MET A 372 4.79 6.22 -1.73
N ILE A 373 5.52 7.11 -2.40
CA ILE A 373 4.97 8.26 -3.12
C ILE A 373 5.26 8.04 -4.60
N GLY A 374 4.24 7.66 -5.38
CA GLY A 374 4.34 7.49 -6.83
C GLY A 374 4.24 8.82 -7.58
N GLY A 375 3.47 8.85 -8.67
CA GLY A 375 3.22 10.08 -9.43
C GLY A 375 2.60 11.19 -8.58
N ILE A 376 3.01 12.44 -8.85
CA ILE A 376 2.57 13.64 -8.14
C ILE A 376 1.98 14.69 -9.11
N ALA A 377 0.98 15.44 -8.66
CA ALA A 377 0.39 16.53 -9.42
C ALA A 377 -0.06 17.68 -8.52
N TRP A 378 0.16 18.91 -8.97
CA TRP A 378 -0.29 20.08 -8.24
C TRP A 378 -1.79 20.30 -8.39
N SER A 379 -2.44 20.70 -7.30
CA SER A 379 -3.74 21.35 -7.38
C SER A 379 -3.64 22.64 -8.19
N ARG A 380 -4.74 23.04 -8.84
CA ARG A 380 -4.80 24.28 -9.63
C ARG A 380 -4.33 25.53 -8.87
N GLY A 381 -4.65 25.64 -7.59
CA GLY A 381 -4.28 26.80 -6.76
C GLY A 381 -2.78 26.87 -6.46
N GLY A 382 -2.08 25.73 -6.54
CA GLY A 382 -0.70 25.57 -6.09
C GLY A 382 -0.56 25.38 -4.58
N ASP A 383 -1.66 25.16 -3.86
CA ASP A 383 -1.65 25.11 -2.38
C ASP A 383 -1.62 23.66 -1.84
N ASN A 384 -2.01 22.70 -2.66
CA ASN A 384 -1.99 21.26 -2.37
C ASN A 384 -1.30 20.47 -3.49
N ILE A 385 -0.73 19.32 -3.11
CA ILE A 385 -0.19 18.30 -4.02
C ILE A 385 -1.00 17.02 -3.86
N PHE A 386 -1.47 16.49 -4.99
CA PHE A 386 -2.01 15.15 -5.07
C PHE A 386 -0.89 14.18 -5.40
N PHE A 387 -0.91 13.02 -4.79
CA PHE A 387 0.06 11.97 -5.09
C PHE A 387 -0.59 10.59 -5.00
N SER A 388 -0.04 9.66 -5.76
CA SER A 388 -0.39 8.25 -5.64
C SER A 388 0.45 7.60 -4.54
N SER A 389 -0.16 6.71 -3.76
CA SER A 389 0.55 5.76 -2.93
C SER A 389 0.09 4.38 -3.37
N PRO A 390 0.90 3.63 -4.14
CA PRO A 390 0.50 2.36 -4.72
C PRO A 390 0.32 1.25 -3.67
N VAL A 391 0.72 1.47 -2.41
CA VAL A 391 0.56 0.50 -1.33
C VAL A 391 -0.72 0.77 -0.53
N MET A 392 -1.14 -0.18 0.31
CA MET A 392 -2.40 -0.11 1.09
C MET A 392 -3.68 -0.10 0.23
N GLY A 393 -3.68 -0.92 -0.83
CA GLY A 393 -4.79 -1.04 -1.79
C GLY A 393 -4.93 0.19 -2.69
N GLY A 394 -3.79 0.81 -3.03
CA GLY A 394 -3.60 1.96 -3.90
C GLY A 394 -4.48 3.16 -3.59
N GLY A 395 -3.90 4.27 -3.15
CA GLY A 395 -4.65 5.46 -2.77
C GLY A 395 -4.27 6.68 -3.60
N LEU A 396 -5.27 7.49 -3.93
CA LEU A 396 -5.03 8.89 -4.23
C LEU A 396 -4.98 9.68 -2.91
N TRP A 397 -3.90 10.41 -2.69
CA TRP A 397 -3.66 11.20 -1.49
C TRP A 397 -3.54 12.69 -1.82
N GLU A 398 -3.79 13.52 -0.82
CA GLU A 398 -3.66 14.97 -0.88
C GLU A 398 -2.85 15.44 0.33
N VAL A 399 -1.88 16.33 0.09
CA VAL A 399 -1.13 17.05 1.12
C VAL A 399 -1.15 18.55 0.84
N GLY A 400 -1.45 19.34 1.86
CA GLY A 400 -1.42 20.80 1.78
C GLY A 400 -0.09 21.38 2.25
N LEU A 401 0.36 22.47 1.62
CA LEU A 401 1.65 23.08 1.93
C LEU A 401 1.74 23.69 3.35
N THR A 402 0.60 24.14 3.90
CA THR A 402 0.56 24.81 5.21
C THR A 402 0.51 23.84 6.39
N HIS A 403 -0.08 22.67 6.18
CA HIS A 403 -0.32 21.64 7.19
C HIS A 403 0.01 20.25 6.64
N PRO A 404 1.28 20.00 6.27
CA PRO A 404 1.70 18.75 5.67
C PRO A 404 1.42 17.52 6.54
N GLU A 405 1.42 17.68 7.86
CA GLU A 405 1.10 16.64 8.84
C GLU A 405 -0.33 16.09 8.72
N ARG A 406 -1.18 16.75 7.91
CA ARG A 406 -2.56 16.36 7.64
C ARG A 406 -2.75 15.73 6.26
N ALA A 407 -1.69 15.17 5.68
CA ALA A 407 -1.79 14.36 4.47
C ALA A 407 -2.92 13.32 4.64
N GLN A 408 -3.81 13.24 3.66
CA GLN A 408 -5.02 12.44 3.76
C GLN A 408 -5.30 11.66 2.48
N ARG A 409 -5.79 10.43 2.65
CA ARG A 409 -6.30 9.63 1.54
C ARG A 409 -7.66 10.17 1.10
N LEU A 410 -7.85 10.31 -0.20
CA LEU A 410 -9.13 10.65 -0.79
C LEU A 410 -10.02 9.40 -0.87
N PRO A 411 -11.35 9.54 -0.74
CA PRO A 411 -12.30 8.42 -0.82
C PRO A 411 -12.55 7.95 -2.27
N ILE A 412 -11.62 8.24 -3.18
CA ILE A 412 -11.64 7.94 -4.61
C ILE A 412 -10.24 7.47 -5.02
N GLY A 413 -10.14 6.78 -6.14
CA GLY A 413 -8.85 6.29 -6.62
C GLY A 413 -8.35 5.10 -5.81
N HIS A 414 -8.76 3.91 -6.24
CA HIS A 414 -8.18 2.63 -5.83
C HIS A 414 -7.12 2.22 -6.85
N ASP A 415 -6.06 1.55 -6.41
CA ASP A 415 -4.97 1.03 -7.27
C ASP A 415 -4.32 2.11 -8.14
N VAL A 416 -4.13 3.30 -7.55
CA VAL A 416 -3.58 4.46 -8.25
C VAL A 416 -2.07 4.37 -8.34
N SER A 417 -1.54 4.47 -9.56
CA SER A 417 -0.09 4.47 -9.81
C SER A 417 0.45 5.78 -10.38
N ASP A 418 -0.42 6.64 -10.95
CA ASP A 418 -0.05 7.96 -11.46
C ASP A 418 -1.24 8.93 -11.44
N VAL A 419 -0.98 10.24 -11.44
CA VAL A 419 -2.01 11.29 -11.37
C VAL A 419 -1.62 12.55 -12.13
N THR A 420 -2.60 13.18 -12.77
CA THR A 420 -2.47 14.49 -13.40
C THR A 420 -3.70 15.35 -13.15
N VAL A 421 -3.52 16.67 -13.04
CA VAL A 421 -4.59 17.64 -12.76
C VAL A 421 -4.69 18.64 -13.90
N SER A 422 -5.92 18.96 -14.30
CA SER A 422 -6.16 19.94 -15.34
C SER A 422 -5.92 21.38 -14.85
N LEU A 423 -5.17 22.17 -15.62
CA LEU A 423 -4.92 23.59 -15.35
C LEU A 423 -6.19 24.45 -15.48
N SER A 424 -7.14 24.07 -16.34
CA SER A 424 -8.43 24.77 -16.50
C SER A 424 -9.41 24.52 -15.35
N GLY A 425 -9.13 23.53 -14.49
CA GLY A 425 -9.81 23.22 -13.23
C GLY A 425 -11.07 22.36 -13.38
N HIS A 426 -11.39 21.65 -12.28
CA HIS A 426 -12.51 20.69 -12.10
C HIS A 426 -12.27 19.25 -12.54
N ARG A 427 -11.11 18.94 -13.11
CA ARG A 427 -10.79 17.58 -13.58
C ARG A 427 -9.43 17.11 -13.10
N LEU A 428 -9.38 15.83 -12.74
CA LEU A 428 -8.18 15.07 -12.43
C LEU A 428 -8.27 13.75 -13.19
N VAL A 429 -7.15 13.27 -13.72
CA VAL A 429 -7.05 11.92 -14.29
C VAL A 429 -6.04 11.16 -13.46
N TYR A 430 -6.37 9.93 -13.12
CA TYR A 430 -5.45 9.03 -12.48
C TYR A 430 -5.36 7.71 -13.24
N LEU A 431 -4.17 7.10 -13.19
CA LEU A 431 -3.93 5.78 -13.72
C LEU A 431 -4.33 4.77 -12.65
N GLN A 432 -5.34 3.95 -12.96
CA GLN A 432 -5.69 2.77 -12.17
C GLN A 432 -4.99 1.57 -12.80
N SER A 433 -4.13 0.87 -12.06
CA SER A 433 -3.41 -0.30 -12.55
C SER A 433 -3.51 -1.43 -11.54
N SER A 434 -3.94 -2.61 -11.99
CA SER A 434 -4.01 -3.79 -11.14
C SER A 434 -3.25 -4.94 -11.80
N THR A 435 -2.34 -5.54 -11.04
CA THR A 435 -1.66 -6.78 -11.42
C THR A 435 -2.30 -7.93 -10.67
N ASN A 436 -2.58 -9.02 -11.37
CA ASN A 436 -3.04 -10.24 -10.76
C ASN A 436 -1.96 -11.32 -10.85
N THR A 437 -1.21 -11.48 -9.77
CA THR A 437 -0.22 -12.54 -9.61
C THR A 437 -0.80 -13.66 -8.74
N ASN A 438 -0.80 -14.89 -9.25
CA ASN A 438 -1.22 -16.06 -8.49
C ASN A 438 -0.07 -17.04 -8.31
N ILE A 439 -0.15 -17.90 -7.30
CA ILE A 439 0.80 -19.00 -7.11
C ILE A 439 0.28 -20.22 -7.88
N TRP A 440 1.11 -20.69 -8.80
CA TRP A 440 0.89 -21.87 -9.62
C TRP A 440 1.62 -23.08 -9.04
N ARG A 441 1.06 -24.27 -9.29
CA ARG A 441 1.68 -25.55 -8.99
C ARG A 441 2.11 -26.22 -10.29
N LEU A 442 3.37 -26.62 -10.35
CA LEU A 442 3.94 -27.44 -11.42
C LEU A 442 4.11 -28.88 -10.92
N ASP A 443 3.43 -29.84 -11.54
CA ASP A 443 3.65 -31.26 -11.28
C ASP A 443 4.85 -31.76 -12.10
N LEU A 444 5.91 -32.18 -11.39
CA LEU A 444 7.21 -32.56 -11.94
C LEU A 444 7.28 -34.01 -12.43
N GLN A 445 6.29 -34.84 -12.08
CA GLN A 445 6.25 -36.25 -12.49
C GLN A 445 5.57 -36.48 -13.84
N GLY A 446 4.81 -35.49 -14.34
CA GLY A 446 4.14 -35.58 -15.63
C GLY A 446 5.13 -35.48 -16.80
N SER A 447 4.84 -36.18 -17.90
CA SER A 447 5.52 -35.97 -19.18
C SER A 447 4.48 -35.74 -20.28
N PRO A 448 4.30 -34.49 -20.75
CA PRO A 448 4.98 -33.27 -20.31
C PRO A 448 4.59 -32.84 -18.89
N ALA A 449 5.42 -32.02 -18.24
CA ALA A 449 5.10 -31.40 -16.97
C ALA A 449 3.87 -30.49 -17.13
N GLN A 450 2.98 -30.47 -16.13
CA GLN A 450 1.72 -29.70 -16.19
C GLN A 450 1.66 -28.71 -15.04
N ALA A 451 1.25 -27.48 -15.36
CA ALA A 451 1.03 -26.43 -14.38
C ALA A 451 -0.45 -26.08 -14.28
N HIS A 452 -0.92 -25.78 -13.07
CA HIS A 452 -2.25 -25.23 -12.82
C HIS A 452 -2.20 -24.19 -11.71
N LYS A 453 -3.14 -23.24 -11.72
CA LYS A 453 -3.29 -22.27 -10.63
C LYS A 453 -3.65 -23.00 -9.34
N LEU A 454 -2.97 -22.69 -8.25
CA LEU A 454 -3.21 -23.30 -6.94
C LEU A 454 -3.85 -22.30 -5.97
N ILE A 455 -3.16 -21.19 -5.72
CA ILE A 455 -3.63 -20.15 -4.78
C ILE A 455 -4.10 -18.98 -5.62
N VAL A 456 -5.42 -18.85 -5.75
CA VAL A 456 -6.07 -17.87 -6.63
C VAL A 456 -6.71 -16.75 -5.81
N SER A 457 -6.46 -15.51 -6.23
CA SER A 457 -7.08 -14.30 -5.69
C SER A 457 -7.18 -13.24 -6.78
N SER A 458 -7.89 -12.15 -6.54
CA SER A 458 -7.74 -10.90 -7.32
C SER A 458 -6.51 -10.09 -6.91
N ALA A 459 -5.97 -10.39 -5.72
CA ALA A 459 -4.80 -9.75 -5.12
C ALA A 459 -3.50 -10.51 -5.49
N GLU A 460 -2.35 -9.90 -5.27
CA GLU A 460 -1.02 -10.46 -5.53
C GLU A 460 -0.67 -11.57 -4.51
N GLN A 461 0.04 -12.60 -5.00
CA GLN A 461 0.42 -13.81 -4.26
C GLN A 461 1.86 -14.23 -4.65
N GLU A 462 2.80 -14.12 -3.72
CA GLU A 462 4.23 -14.32 -4.00
C GLU A 462 4.97 -15.05 -2.85
N SER A 463 6.28 -15.26 -2.98
CA SER A 463 7.18 -15.78 -1.92
C SER A 463 6.71 -17.04 -1.18
N ALA A 464 6.19 -18.03 -1.90
CA ALA A 464 5.68 -19.26 -1.28
C ALA A 464 6.77 -20.07 -0.54
N SER A 465 6.36 -20.79 0.51
CA SER A 465 7.16 -21.77 1.23
C SER A 465 6.31 -22.97 1.62
N ILE A 466 6.80 -24.17 1.34
CA ILE A 466 6.09 -25.43 1.60
C ILE A 466 6.54 -25.98 2.95
N SER A 467 5.60 -26.46 3.76
CA SER A 467 5.90 -27.09 5.05
C SER A 467 6.76 -28.36 4.89
N PRO A 468 7.55 -28.77 5.89
CA PRO A 468 8.43 -29.94 5.79
C PRO A 468 7.69 -31.27 5.54
N ASP A 469 6.42 -31.35 5.93
CA ASP A 469 5.53 -32.49 5.66
C ASP A 469 4.78 -32.39 4.31
N GLY A 470 4.93 -31.27 3.59
CA GLY A 470 4.30 -31.01 2.30
C GLY A 470 2.80 -30.74 2.37
N ARG A 471 2.22 -30.54 3.56
CA ARG A 471 0.78 -30.41 3.77
C ARG A 471 0.25 -29.00 3.78
N ARG A 472 1.11 -28.01 4.04
CA ARG A 472 0.72 -26.60 4.13
C ARG A 472 1.68 -25.71 3.34
N ILE A 473 1.19 -24.55 2.96
CA ILE A 473 1.94 -23.54 2.20
C ILE A 473 1.79 -22.22 2.94
N ALA A 474 2.91 -21.57 3.25
CA ALA A 474 2.95 -20.19 3.69
C ALA A 474 3.29 -19.31 2.48
N PHE A 475 2.69 -18.12 2.39
CA PHE A 475 2.88 -17.22 1.26
C PHE A 475 2.58 -15.78 1.69
N GLU A 476 3.04 -14.80 0.92
CA GLU A 476 2.69 -13.40 1.13
C GLU A 476 1.53 -13.01 0.20
N SER A 477 0.65 -12.14 0.69
CA SER A 477 -0.45 -11.61 -0.10
C SER A 477 -0.95 -10.29 0.43
N ASP A 478 -1.30 -9.41 -0.51
CA ASP A 478 -1.91 -8.11 -0.28
C ASP A 478 -3.46 -8.13 -0.24
N ARG A 479 -4.08 -9.32 -0.18
CA ARG A 479 -5.55 -9.49 -0.18
C ARG A 479 -6.26 -8.76 0.97
N SER A 480 -5.54 -8.37 2.03
CA SER A 480 -6.04 -7.53 3.14
C SER A 480 -5.78 -6.03 2.95
N GLY A 481 -5.23 -5.61 1.81
CA GLY A 481 -4.88 -4.24 1.46
C GLY A 481 -3.36 -3.97 1.47
N VAL A 482 -2.59 -4.68 2.29
CA VAL A 482 -1.11 -4.65 2.30
C VAL A 482 -0.58 -6.07 2.36
N LEU A 483 0.67 -6.26 1.95
CA LEU A 483 1.36 -7.55 2.07
C LEU A 483 1.35 -8.02 3.52
N GLU A 484 0.79 -9.19 3.73
CA GLU A 484 0.74 -9.91 5.00
C GLU A 484 1.12 -11.38 4.75
N ILE A 485 1.45 -12.10 5.82
CA ILE A 485 1.73 -13.53 5.77
C ILE A 485 0.42 -14.31 5.91
N TRP A 486 0.25 -15.29 5.03
CA TRP A 486 -0.88 -16.20 4.99
C TRP A 486 -0.39 -17.64 4.98
N VAL A 487 -1.27 -18.54 5.40
CA VAL A 487 -1.05 -19.99 5.30
C VAL A 487 -2.29 -20.66 4.74
N CYS A 488 -2.11 -21.73 3.98
CA CYS A 488 -3.18 -22.58 3.47
C CYS A 488 -2.74 -24.05 3.46
N ASP A 489 -3.67 -24.94 3.16
CA ASP A 489 -3.35 -26.34 2.86
C ASP A 489 -2.66 -26.47 1.50
N ALA A 490 -1.99 -27.60 1.26
CA ALA A 490 -1.23 -27.85 0.03
C ALA A 490 -2.07 -27.91 -1.26
N ASP A 491 -3.40 -28.00 -1.12
CA ASP A 491 -4.37 -27.89 -2.22
C ASP A 491 -4.91 -26.46 -2.43
N GLY A 492 -4.42 -25.48 -1.65
CA GLY A 492 -4.84 -24.08 -1.69
C GLY A 492 -6.06 -23.74 -0.83
N SER A 493 -6.67 -24.73 -0.16
CA SER A 493 -7.83 -24.52 0.70
C SER A 493 -7.45 -24.04 2.12
N ASN A 494 -8.45 -23.70 2.94
CA ASN A 494 -8.27 -23.32 4.35
C ASN A 494 -7.28 -22.16 4.57
N VAL A 495 -7.42 -21.11 3.76
CA VAL A 495 -6.55 -19.92 3.86
C VAL A 495 -6.79 -19.18 5.18
N LEU A 496 -5.70 -18.90 5.90
CA LEU A 496 -5.66 -18.21 7.18
C LEU A 496 -4.63 -17.07 7.13
N GLN A 497 -5.02 -15.89 7.60
CA GLN A 497 -4.12 -14.74 7.80
C GLN A 497 -3.32 -14.92 9.09
N LEU A 498 -1.99 -14.82 9.04
CA LEU A 498 -1.10 -14.95 10.20
C LEU A 498 -0.65 -13.58 10.76
N THR A 499 -0.61 -12.54 9.93
CA THR A 499 -0.18 -11.19 10.32
C THR A 499 -1.20 -10.13 9.92
N SER A 500 -1.24 -9.02 10.65
CA SER A 500 -2.09 -7.85 10.36
C SER A 500 -1.34 -6.59 10.81
N PHE A 501 -0.11 -6.45 10.33
CA PHE A 501 0.78 -5.34 10.70
C PHE A 501 0.39 -4.03 10.04
N GLY A 502 -0.23 -4.07 8.85
CA GLY A 502 -0.67 -2.86 8.18
C GLY A 502 0.47 -2.01 7.63
N VAL A 503 1.64 -2.61 7.37
CA VAL A 503 2.84 -1.97 6.82
C VAL A 503 3.20 -2.56 5.46
N ILE A 504 3.89 -1.80 4.62
CA ILE A 504 4.14 -2.13 3.20
C ILE A 504 5.01 -3.35 2.93
N ALA A 505 5.90 -3.73 3.86
CA ALA A 505 6.90 -4.76 3.65
C ALA A 505 6.84 -5.76 4.79
N THR A 506 5.99 -6.77 4.62
CA THR A 506 5.91 -7.96 5.48
C THR A 506 5.85 -9.18 4.56
N GLY A 507 6.90 -9.99 4.56
CA GLY A 507 7.07 -10.98 3.49
C GLY A 507 8.12 -12.05 3.74
N THR A 508 8.42 -12.77 2.66
CA THR A 508 9.42 -13.86 2.58
C THR A 508 9.28 -14.99 3.61
N PRO A 509 8.07 -15.55 3.84
CA PRO A 509 7.88 -16.57 4.86
C PRO A 509 8.70 -17.85 4.57
N ARG A 510 9.29 -18.44 5.62
CA ARG A 510 9.98 -19.73 5.60
C ARG A 510 9.57 -20.60 6.78
N TRP A 511 9.12 -21.82 6.47
CA TRP A 511 8.87 -22.84 7.47
C TRP A 511 10.14 -23.28 8.19
N SER A 512 10.04 -23.48 9.50
CA SER A 512 11.05 -24.20 10.28
C SER A 512 11.10 -25.68 9.86
N PRO A 513 12.25 -26.37 9.98
CA PRO A 513 12.40 -27.76 9.53
C PRO A 513 11.52 -28.76 10.29
N ASP A 514 11.10 -28.41 11.50
CA ASP A 514 10.16 -29.20 12.31
C ASP A 514 8.69 -28.86 12.02
N GLY A 515 8.42 -27.83 11.21
CA GLY A 515 7.07 -27.36 10.87
C GLY A 515 6.34 -26.62 11.98
N GLY A 516 7.02 -26.32 13.10
CA GLY A 516 6.41 -25.68 14.27
C GLY A 516 6.29 -24.16 14.16
N LEU A 517 7.11 -23.51 13.33
CA LEU A 517 7.17 -22.06 13.19
C LEU A 517 7.30 -21.64 11.73
N ILE A 518 6.90 -20.40 11.45
CA ILE A 518 7.20 -19.69 10.22
C ILE A 518 8.03 -18.46 10.60
N ALA A 519 9.23 -18.33 10.03
CA ALA A 519 10.03 -17.12 10.10
C ALA A 519 9.70 -16.23 8.90
N PHE A 520 9.68 -14.92 9.08
CA PHE A 520 9.42 -13.95 8.02
C PHE A 520 10.08 -12.61 8.37
N ASP A 521 10.20 -11.70 7.42
CA ASP A 521 10.68 -10.35 7.69
C ASP A 521 9.56 -9.31 7.62
N SER A 522 9.71 -8.24 8.39
CA SER A 522 8.83 -7.09 8.33
C SER A 522 9.54 -5.80 8.68
N ARG A 523 9.20 -4.73 7.96
CA ARG A 523 9.61 -3.35 8.29
C ARG A 523 8.71 -2.69 9.34
N LEU A 524 7.92 -3.46 10.10
CA LEU A 524 7.18 -2.95 11.26
C LEU A 524 8.16 -2.25 12.22
N GLY A 525 8.01 -0.92 12.36
CA GLY A 525 8.91 -0.06 13.13
C GLY A 525 9.97 0.72 12.31
N GLY A 526 9.95 0.63 10.97
CA GLY A 526 10.75 1.44 10.04
C GLY A 526 12.04 0.80 9.50
N GLU A 527 12.55 -0.25 10.15
CA GLU A 527 13.69 -1.05 9.68
C GLU A 527 13.30 -2.52 9.57
N SER A 528 13.97 -3.27 8.69
CA SER A 528 13.64 -4.68 8.50
C SER A 528 14.06 -5.50 9.72
N ASN A 529 13.15 -6.36 10.18
CA ASN A 529 13.37 -7.23 11.34
C ASN A 529 12.78 -8.61 11.08
N LEU A 530 13.39 -9.63 11.68
CA LEU A 530 12.87 -10.99 11.63
C LEU A 530 11.81 -11.22 12.71
N TYR A 531 10.75 -11.91 12.32
CA TYR A 531 9.66 -12.32 13.17
C TYR A 531 9.44 -13.83 13.02
N THR A 532 8.82 -14.43 14.03
CA THR A 532 8.35 -15.82 14.00
C THR A 532 6.88 -15.88 14.41
N VAL A 533 6.13 -16.81 13.82
CA VAL A 533 4.71 -17.03 14.13
C VAL A 533 4.37 -18.51 14.08
N ASP A 534 3.42 -18.93 14.90
CA ASP A 534 2.83 -20.26 14.84
C ASP A 534 1.94 -20.38 13.59
N PRO A 535 2.09 -21.44 12.77
CA PRO A 535 1.27 -21.65 11.58
C PRO A 535 -0.22 -21.88 11.86
N ALA A 536 -0.63 -22.14 13.10
CA ALA A 536 -2.03 -22.17 13.51
C ALA A 536 -2.60 -20.76 13.82
N GLY A 537 -1.77 -19.73 13.71
CA GLY A 537 -2.07 -18.36 14.10
C GLY A 537 -1.57 -18.03 15.51
N GLY A 538 -1.66 -16.76 15.89
CA GLY A 538 -1.15 -16.26 17.15
C GLY A 538 -0.62 -14.84 17.02
N VAL A 539 0.11 -14.38 18.04
CA VAL A 539 0.81 -13.09 17.97
C VAL A 539 2.22 -13.35 17.44
N PRO A 540 2.61 -12.76 16.30
CA PRO A 540 3.98 -12.86 15.81
C PRO A 540 4.97 -12.26 16.81
N ALA A 541 6.10 -12.93 17.02
CA ALA A 541 7.15 -12.51 17.94
C ALA A 541 8.37 -12.00 17.16
N LYS A 542 8.80 -10.77 17.45
CA LYS A 542 10.07 -10.22 16.94
C LYS A 542 11.24 -11.03 17.51
N LEU A 543 12.17 -11.45 16.65
CA LEU A 543 13.39 -12.09 17.06
C LEU A 543 14.39 -11.03 17.57
N ASN A 544 14.94 -11.22 18.76
CA ASN A 544 15.94 -10.31 19.31
C ASN A 544 17.30 -10.62 18.68
N ILE A 545 17.79 -9.76 17.80
CA ILE A 545 19.08 -9.88 17.11
C ILE A 545 19.89 -8.63 17.44
N ASP A 546 21.18 -8.77 17.71
CA ASP A 546 22.09 -7.66 18.04
C ASP A 546 22.62 -6.89 16.82
N VAL A 547 22.01 -7.15 15.65
CA VAL A 547 22.28 -6.50 14.37
C VAL A 547 20.94 -6.03 13.79
N SER A 548 20.93 -4.86 13.16
CA SER A 548 19.74 -4.24 12.56
C SER A 548 19.60 -4.59 11.08
N ASP A 549 18.39 -4.34 10.55
CA ASP A 549 18.05 -4.43 9.12
C ASP A 549 18.18 -5.85 8.56
N ASN A 550 17.38 -6.76 9.13
CA ASN A 550 17.45 -8.20 8.92
C ASN A 550 16.24 -8.66 8.08
N SER A 551 16.48 -9.22 6.89
CA SER A 551 15.44 -9.68 5.96
C SER A 551 15.72 -11.05 5.35
N MET A 552 14.75 -11.62 4.64
CA MET A 552 14.88 -12.86 3.87
C MET A 552 15.44 -14.04 4.70
N PRO A 553 14.75 -14.47 5.77
CA PRO A 553 15.23 -15.55 6.60
C PRO A 553 15.31 -16.88 5.82
N SER A 554 16.18 -17.79 6.26
CA SER A 554 16.21 -19.19 5.86
C SER A 554 16.68 -20.04 7.03
N TRP A 555 15.96 -21.11 7.34
CA TRP A 555 16.35 -22.02 8.42
C TRP A 555 17.51 -22.93 8.02
N SER A 556 18.39 -23.26 8.96
CA SER A 556 19.28 -24.41 8.83
C SER A 556 18.47 -25.71 8.88
N PRO A 557 18.85 -26.79 8.17
CA PRO A 557 18.08 -28.03 8.17
C PRO A 557 17.95 -28.69 9.55
N ASP A 558 18.85 -28.38 10.49
CA ASP A 558 18.79 -28.85 11.87
C ASP A 558 17.96 -27.94 12.81
N GLY A 559 17.41 -26.83 12.30
CA GLY A 559 16.56 -25.90 13.04
C GLY A 559 17.27 -25.01 14.07
N LYS A 560 18.60 -25.10 14.17
CA LYS A 560 19.37 -24.36 15.19
C LYS A 560 19.72 -22.94 14.78
N TRP A 561 19.76 -22.66 13.48
CA TRP A 561 20.17 -21.37 12.94
C TRP A 561 19.12 -20.82 11.97
N ILE A 562 19.05 -19.49 11.93
CA ILE A 562 18.39 -18.75 10.87
C ILE A 562 19.46 -17.95 10.15
N TYR A 563 19.63 -18.22 8.86
CA TYR A 563 20.37 -17.37 7.92
C TYR A 563 19.50 -16.21 7.51
N PHE A 564 20.08 -15.04 7.28
CA PHE A 564 19.34 -13.85 6.83
C PHE A 564 20.25 -12.90 6.07
N MET A 565 19.62 -12.01 5.29
CA MET A 565 20.30 -10.89 4.64
C MET A 565 20.28 -9.68 5.57
N GLN A 566 21.41 -9.00 5.68
CA GLN A 566 21.51 -7.69 6.32
C GLN A 566 21.70 -6.60 5.26
N GLY A 567 20.94 -5.51 5.37
CA GLY A 567 21.12 -4.34 4.52
C GLY A 567 20.57 -4.54 3.11
N ASP A 568 19.34 -5.02 2.97
CA ASP A 568 18.70 -5.26 1.67
C ASP A 568 18.52 -3.98 0.84
N ASP A 569 18.40 -2.83 1.50
CA ASP A 569 18.35 -1.50 0.86
C ASP A 569 19.75 -0.90 0.56
N THR A 570 20.83 -1.64 0.84
CA THR A 570 22.21 -1.17 0.66
C THR A 570 22.82 -1.66 -0.66
N ALA A 571 23.87 -0.97 -1.13
CA ALA A 571 24.60 -1.39 -2.32
C ALA A 571 25.39 -2.70 -2.11
N GLU A 572 25.65 -3.08 -0.85
CA GLU A 572 26.50 -4.21 -0.48
C GLU A 572 25.83 -5.04 0.65
N PRO A 573 24.72 -5.76 0.35
CA PRO A 573 24.07 -6.60 1.33
C PRO A 573 25.00 -7.73 1.78
N SER A 574 24.81 -8.25 2.98
CA SER A 574 25.63 -9.35 3.52
C SER A 574 24.79 -10.46 4.13
N VAL A 575 25.31 -11.69 4.11
CA VAL A 575 24.64 -12.86 4.71
C VAL A 575 25.16 -13.12 6.11
N TRP A 576 24.24 -13.27 7.05
CA TRP A 576 24.47 -13.53 8.46
C TRP A 576 23.74 -14.80 8.91
N ARG A 577 24.10 -15.30 10.09
CA ARG A 577 23.31 -16.29 10.83
C ARG A 577 23.12 -15.87 12.28
N VAL A 578 22.00 -16.29 12.86
CA VAL A 578 21.68 -16.11 14.29
C VAL A 578 21.09 -17.43 14.83
N PRO A 579 21.27 -17.76 16.13
CA PRO A 579 20.55 -18.89 16.71
C PRO A 579 19.04 -18.70 16.49
N SER A 580 18.29 -19.80 16.31
CA SER A 580 16.86 -19.72 16.00
C SER A 580 15.99 -19.05 17.06
N GLN A 581 16.52 -18.88 18.28
CA GLN A 581 15.88 -18.15 19.38
C GLN A 581 16.32 -16.68 19.48
N GLY A 582 17.15 -16.21 18.54
CA GLY A 582 17.78 -14.90 18.57
C GLY A 582 19.11 -14.89 19.35
N GLY A 583 19.65 -13.70 19.57
CA GLY A 583 20.92 -13.46 20.25
C GLY A 583 21.97 -12.89 19.32
N HIS A 584 23.21 -13.34 19.50
CA HIS A 584 24.37 -12.83 18.78
C HIS A 584 24.39 -13.35 17.34
N ALA A 585 24.35 -12.42 16.38
CA ALA A 585 24.49 -12.73 14.96
C ALA A 585 25.95 -12.79 14.53
N VAL A 586 26.24 -13.66 13.57
CA VAL A 586 27.58 -13.85 12.99
C VAL A 586 27.51 -13.70 11.48
N GLN A 587 28.35 -12.81 10.94
CA GLN A 587 28.48 -12.61 9.49
C GLN A 587 29.14 -13.85 8.86
N LEU A 588 28.54 -14.37 7.78
CA LEU A 588 29.06 -15.53 7.06
C LEU A 588 29.90 -15.13 5.85
N ALA A 589 29.47 -14.11 5.11
CA ALA A 589 30.17 -13.61 3.94
C ALA A 589 30.72 -12.19 4.21
N SER A 590 32.04 -12.02 4.10
CA SER A 590 32.72 -10.71 4.13
C SER A 590 32.62 -9.95 2.81
N VAL A 591 31.85 -10.50 1.86
CA VAL A 591 31.61 -9.96 0.52
C VAL A 591 30.12 -9.75 0.33
N PRO A 592 29.71 -8.88 -0.61
CA PRO A 592 28.30 -8.71 -0.94
C PRO A 592 27.64 -10.06 -1.27
N ALA A 593 26.58 -10.40 -0.56
CA ALA A 593 25.89 -11.66 -0.64
C ALA A 593 24.41 -11.46 -0.28
N ALA A 594 23.53 -12.07 -1.07
CA ALA A 594 22.09 -11.90 -0.98
C ALA A 594 21.34 -13.25 -1.00
N THR A 595 20.07 -13.22 -0.60
CA THR A 595 19.09 -14.31 -0.76
C THR A 595 19.57 -15.67 -0.22
N PRO A 596 19.99 -15.78 1.06
CA PRO A 596 20.56 -17.01 1.56
C PRO A 596 19.53 -18.15 1.63
N LEU A 597 19.86 -19.32 1.09
CA LEU A 597 19.08 -20.55 1.25
C LEU A 597 19.99 -21.73 1.63
N ALA A 598 19.59 -22.48 2.64
CA ALA A 598 20.31 -23.68 3.04
C ALA A 598 20.12 -24.81 2.01
N SER A 599 21.16 -25.61 1.77
CA SER A 599 21.05 -26.84 1.01
C SER A 599 20.20 -27.87 1.78
N PRO A 600 19.40 -28.72 1.10
CA PRO A 600 18.57 -29.72 1.78
C PRO A 600 19.34 -30.74 2.63
N ASP A 601 20.62 -30.96 2.32
CA ASP A 601 21.52 -31.84 3.07
C ASP A 601 22.31 -31.11 4.18
N GLY A 602 22.14 -29.78 4.31
CA GLY A 602 22.84 -28.93 5.28
C GLY A 602 24.33 -28.75 5.04
N GLN A 603 24.87 -29.20 3.90
CA GLN A 603 26.30 -29.05 3.59
C GLN A 603 26.68 -27.62 3.19
N TYR A 604 25.75 -26.84 2.65
CA TYR A 604 26.03 -25.53 2.09
C TYR A 604 24.94 -24.51 2.45
N VAL A 605 25.36 -23.24 2.44
CA VAL A 605 24.45 -22.09 2.31
C VAL A 605 24.69 -21.50 0.93
N TYR A 606 23.65 -21.51 0.09
CA TYR A 606 23.65 -20.86 -1.21
C TYR A 606 23.30 -19.38 -1.05
N PHE A 607 23.86 -18.53 -1.89
CA PHE A 607 23.59 -17.10 -1.91
C PHE A 607 23.83 -16.50 -3.30
N PHE A 608 23.11 -15.42 -3.61
CA PHE A 608 23.27 -14.68 -4.85
C PHE A 608 24.36 -13.60 -4.72
N ARG A 609 25.19 -13.46 -5.75
CA ARG A 609 26.21 -12.42 -5.86
C ARG A 609 26.57 -12.17 -7.31
N ASN A 610 26.60 -10.90 -7.74
CA ASN A 610 27.03 -10.47 -9.08
C ASN A 610 26.33 -11.27 -10.21
N LYS A 611 25.00 -11.38 -10.16
CA LYS A 611 24.19 -12.17 -11.11
C LYS A 611 24.47 -13.66 -11.12
N LYS A 612 25.23 -14.19 -10.15
CA LYS A 612 25.60 -15.60 -10.10
C LYS A 612 25.22 -16.24 -8.77
N LEU A 613 25.05 -17.55 -8.81
CA LEU A 613 24.85 -18.34 -7.62
C LEU A 613 26.19 -18.76 -7.03
N TRP A 614 26.34 -18.54 -5.73
CA TRP A 614 27.50 -18.92 -4.92
C TRP A 614 27.06 -19.85 -3.80
N ARG A 615 28.02 -20.54 -3.21
CA ARG A 615 27.83 -21.36 -2.01
C ARG A 615 29.00 -21.22 -1.06
N MET A 616 28.74 -21.46 0.21
CA MET A 616 29.76 -21.55 1.27
C MET A 616 29.37 -22.63 2.27
N MET A 617 30.32 -23.03 3.11
CA MET A 617 30.03 -23.90 4.24
C MET A 617 29.15 -23.15 5.26
N PRO A 618 28.34 -23.84 6.10
CA PRO A 618 27.46 -23.21 7.08
C PRO A 618 28.15 -22.31 8.11
N ASP A 619 29.47 -22.46 8.29
CA ASP A 619 30.32 -21.62 9.13
C ASP A 619 30.90 -20.39 8.43
N GLY A 620 30.57 -20.18 7.14
CA GLY A 620 31.03 -19.06 6.31
C GLY A 620 32.34 -19.35 5.56
N SER A 621 32.96 -20.51 5.79
CA SER A 621 34.21 -20.86 5.13
C SER A 621 34.02 -21.26 3.67
N SER A 622 35.10 -21.14 2.90
CA SER A 622 35.20 -21.62 1.51
C SER A 622 34.12 -21.11 0.55
N PRO A 623 33.87 -19.79 0.45
CA PRO A 623 32.91 -19.26 -0.53
C PRO A 623 33.40 -19.50 -1.96
N GLU A 624 32.56 -20.12 -2.79
CA GLU A 624 32.84 -20.40 -4.20
C GLU A 624 31.62 -20.23 -5.10
N GLU A 625 31.86 -19.88 -6.36
CA GLU A 625 30.82 -19.82 -7.41
C GLU A 625 30.34 -21.24 -7.75
N VAL A 626 29.03 -21.41 -7.94
CA VAL A 626 28.45 -22.68 -8.39
C VAL A 626 28.77 -22.87 -9.88
N LYS A 627 29.81 -23.67 -10.15
CA LYS A 627 30.35 -23.86 -11.52
C LYS A 627 29.30 -24.40 -12.50
N GLY A 628 29.19 -23.77 -13.66
CA GLY A 628 28.30 -24.20 -14.73
C GLY A 628 26.86 -23.72 -14.60
N MET A 629 26.50 -23.00 -13.53
CA MET A 629 25.25 -22.25 -13.49
C MET A 629 25.34 -20.99 -14.37
N PRO A 630 24.27 -20.64 -15.11
CA PRO A 630 24.22 -19.41 -15.88
C PRO A 630 24.08 -18.19 -14.97
N GLU A 631 24.15 -17.00 -15.57
CA GLU A 631 23.72 -15.80 -14.86
C GLU A 631 22.24 -15.88 -14.56
N LEU A 632 21.89 -15.61 -13.30
CA LEU A 632 20.52 -15.48 -12.85
C LEU A 632 20.06 -14.05 -13.10
N SER A 633 18.81 -13.92 -13.52
CA SER A 633 18.12 -12.65 -13.69
C SER A 633 17.56 -12.13 -12.36
N PHE A 634 17.08 -10.88 -12.41
CA PHE A 634 16.41 -10.18 -11.31
C PHE A 634 17.25 -10.13 -10.01
N GLN A 635 16.66 -9.75 -8.88
CA GLN A 635 17.32 -9.59 -7.58
C GLN A 635 17.88 -10.92 -6.98
N GLY A 636 17.97 -11.99 -7.77
CA GLY A 636 18.52 -13.27 -7.33
C GLY A 636 17.56 -14.13 -6.50
N THR A 637 16.25 -14.07 -6.77
CA THR A 637 15.20 -14.83 -6.05
C THR A 637 14.57 -15.96 -6.87
N GLU A 638 14.99 -16.13 -8.11
CA GLU A 638 14.41 -17.08 -9.07
C GLU A 638 15.09 -18.46 -9.06
N TRP A 639 15.47 -18.96 -7.88
CA TRP A 639 16.10 -20.27 -7.73
C TRP A 639 15.75 -20.93 -6.40
N PHE A 640 15.88 -22.26 -6.35
CA PHE A 640 15.61 -23.03 -5.14
C PHE A 640 16.42 -24.33 -5.11
N PRO A 641 17.19 -24.61 -4.03
CA PRO A 641 17.93 -25.85 -3.90
C PRO A 641 17.01 -27.00 -3.47
N SER A 642 17.16 -28.16 -4.10
CA SER A 642 16.38 -29.37 -3.84
C SER A 642 17.28 -30.61 -3.81
N LYS A 643 16.73 -31.77 -3.42
CA LYS A 643 17.49 -33.04 -3.45
C LYS A 643 17.89 -33.47 -4.86
N ALA A 644 17.14 -33.04 -5.88
CA ALA A 644 17.42 -33.38 -7.28
C ALA A 644 18.49 -32.46 -7.91
N GLY A 645 18.75 -31.30 -7.31
CA GLY A 645 19.55 -30.24 -7.90
C GLY A 645 18.96 -28.86 -7.58
N ILE A 646 19.35 -27.86 -8.35
CA ILE A 646 18.89 -26.48 -8.18
C ILE A 646 17.91 -26.15 -9.29
N TYR A 647 16.68 -25.85 -8.94
CA TYR A 647 15.71 -25.29 -9.89
C TYR A 647 15.97 -23.80 -10.02
N PHE A 648 15.92 -23.27 -11.24
CA PHE A 648 16.07 -21.84 -11.50
C PHE A 648 15.26 -21.42 -12.73
N MET A 649 15.03 -20.12 -12.88
CA MET A 649 14.34 -19.56 -14.04
C MET A 649 15.32 -18.88 -14.99
N SER A 650 15.29 -19.26 -16.26
CA SER A 650 16.00 -18.60 -17.36
C SER A 650 15.04 -17.70 -18.15
N HIS A 651 15.53 -16.60 -18.70
CA HIS A 651 14.75 -15.63 -19.48
C HIS A 651 15.41 -15.43 -20.84
N GLU A 652 15.04 -16.26 -21.82
CA GLU A 652 15.58 -16.19 -23.18
C GLU A 652 14.51 -15.69 -24.16
N ASN A 653 14.85 -14.71 -24.99
CA ASN A 653 13.97 -14.15 -26.02
C ASN A 653 12.58 -13.71 -25.50
N GLY A 654 12.53 -13.17 -24.28
CA GLY A 654 11.27 -12.73 -23.65
C GLY A 654 10.41 -13.86 -23.10
N LYS A 655 10.94 -15.09 -23.02
CA LYS A 655 10.25 -16.26 -22.50
C LYS A 655 10.95 -16.79 -21.25
N ALA A 656 10.18 -16.92 -20.17
CA ALA A 656 10.65 -17.50 -18.92
C ALA A 656 10.53 -19.04 -18.96
N THR A 657 11.61 -19.73 -18.58
CA THR A 657 11.65 -21.21 -18.50
C THR A 657 12.23 -21.64 -17.17
N ILE A 658 11.52 -22.54 -16.48
CA ILE A 658 12.03 -23.23 -15.30
C ILE A 658 12.93 -24.38 -15.77
N GLU A 659 14.14 -24.41 -15.24
CA GLU A 659 15.20 -25.35 -15.57
C GLU A 659 15.74 -26.02 -14.30
N LEU A 660 16.28 -27.23 -14.45
CA LEU A 660 16.93 -27.97 -13.38
C LEU A 660 18.43 -28.08 -13.67
N TYR A 661 19.25 -27.59 -12.76
CA TYR A 661 20.68 -27.83 -12.72
C TYR A 661 21.01 -29.01 -11.79
N ASP A 662 21.54 -30.09 -12.35
CA ASP A 662 22.05 -31.24 -11.59
C ASP A 662 23.44 -30.90 -11.04
N THR A 663 23.55 -30.80 -9.71
CA THR A 663 24.78 -30.42 -9.01
C THR A 663 25.91 -31.44 -9.12
N ARG A 664 25.60 -32.71 -9.46
CA ARG A 664 26.57 -33.79 -9.62
C ARG A 664 27.12 -33.83 -11.04
N THR A 665 26.25 -33.65 -12.04
CA THR A 665 26.66 -33.74 -13.46
C THR A 665 26.95 -32.38 -14.09
N GLN A 666 26.59 -31.28 -13.42
CA GLN A 666 26.66 -29.90 -13.92
C GLN A 666 25.88 -29.69 -15.22
N LYS A 667 24.84 -30.50 -15.45
CA LYS A 667 23.97 -30.39 -16.61
C LYS A 667 22.71 -29.63 -16.26
N ILE A 668 22.27 -28.81 -17.22
CA ILE A 668 21.01 -28.08 -17.16
C ILE A 668 20.01 -28.79 -18.06
N SER A 669 18.77 -28.93 -17.59
CA SER A 669 17.68 -29.52 -18.37
C SER A 669 16.42 -28.68 -18.22
N PRO A 670 15.73 -28.33 -19.33
CA PRO A 670 14.48 -27.59 -19.26
C PRO A 670 13.39 -28.45 -18.63
N VAL A 671 12.60 -27.85 -17.74
CA VAL A 671 11.51 -28.52 -17.02
C VAL A 671 10.16 -28.04 -17.53
N PHE A 672 9.95 -26.72 -17.53
CA PHE A 672 8.67 -26.12 -17.91
C PHE A 672 8.86 -24.70 -18.44
N SER A 673 8.29 -24.41 -19.60
CA SER A 673 8.24 -23.05 -20.14
C SER A 673 6.94 -22.39 -19.73
N LEU A 674 7.02 -21.20 -19.13
CA LEU A 674 5.82 -20.45 -18.74
C LEU A 674 5.08 -19.95 -19.99
N GLU A 675 3.76 -19.90 -19.88
CA GLU A 675 2.89 -19.33 -20.92
C GLU A 675 2.82 -17.79 -20.81
N LYS A 676 2.96 -17.26 -19.59
CA LYS A 676 2.94 -15.84 -19.28
C LYS A 676 4.16 -15.43 -18.47
N SER A 677 4.44 -14.14 -18.43
CA SER A 677 5.58 -13.61 -17.68
C SER A 677 5.43 -13.85 -16.17
N PRO A 678 6.54 -14.15 -15.47
CA PRO A 678 6.57 -14.10 -14.01
C PRO A 678 6.44 -12.64 -13.52
N PRO A 679 6.05 -12.41 -12.25
CA PRO A 679 6.15 -11.10 -11.63
C PRO A 679 7.60 -10.63 -11.50
N TYR A 680 7.79 -9.34 -11.22
CA TYR A 680 9.13 -8.78 -10.99
C TYR A 680 9.80 -9.38 -9.74
N TRP A 681 9.01 -9.68 -8.71
CA TRP A 681 9.45 -10.33 -7.48
C TRP A 681 8.88 -11.75 -7.42
N ILE A 682 9.77 -12.76 -7.32
CA ILE A 682 9.37 -14.17 -7.19
C ILE A 682 9.42 -14.61 -5.73
N GLY A 683 10.46 -14.19 -5.00
CA GLY A 683 10.72 -14.50 -3.60
C GLY A 683 11.13 -15.95 -3.29
N ALA A 684 10.56 -16.95 -3.98
CA ALA A 684 11.03 -18.33 -4.03
C ALA A 684 10.27 -19.19 -5.05
N MET A 685 10.86 -20.32 -5.42
CA MET A 685 10.21 -21.39 -6.18
C MET A 685 10.31 -22.73 -5.45
N PRO A 686 9.64 -22.91 -4.29
CA PRO A 686 9.88 -24.05 -3.43
C PRO A 686 9.47 -25.36 -4.09
N VAL A 687 10.29 -26.40 -3.89
CA VAL A 687 9.99 -27.77 -4.31
C VAL A 687 9.46 -28.55 -3.11
N SER A 688 8.41 -29.34 -3.34
CA SER A 688 7.83 -30.22 -2.33
C SER A 688 8.86 -31.18 -1.72
N PRO A 689 8.73 -31.55 -0.43
CA PRO A 689 9.69 -32.44 0.26
C PRO A 689 9.88 -33.81 -0.41
N ASP A 690 8.86 -34.30 -1.12
CA ASP A 690 8.90 -35.55 -1.89
C ASP A 690 9.36 -35.37 -3.35
N GLY A 691 9.65 -34.13 -3.76
CA GLY A 691 10.21 -33.78 -5.07
C GLY A 691 9.22 -33.91 -6.24
N LYS A 692 7.92 -34.02 -5.97
CA LYS A 692 6.92 -34.34 -7.02
C LYS A 692 6.29 -33.13 -7.67
N TRP A 693 6.27 -32.01 -6.97
CA TRP A 693 5.71 -30.75 -7.45
C TRP A 693 6.48 -29.56 -6.90
N MET A 694 6.35 -28.41 -7.54
CA MET A 694 6.91 -27.14 -7.08
C MET A 694 5.93 -26.00 -7.26
N LEU A 695 6.20 -24.88 -6.60
CA LEU A 695 5.41 -23.65 -6.73
C LEU A 695 6.21 -22.57 -7.46
N PHE A 696 5.50 -21.73 -8.20
CA PHE A 696 6.04 -20.51 -8.81
C PHE A 696 4.92 -19.49 -8.97
N PRO A 697 5.19 -18.18 -8.84
CA PRO A 697 4.21 -17.14 -9.13
C PRO A 697 4.19 -16.82 -10.64
N GLN A 698 3.02 -16.41 -11.14
CA GLN A 698 2.85 -15.97 -12.54
C GLN A 698 1.86 -14.81 -12.60
N VAL A 699 2.15 -13.81 -13.44
CA VAL A 699 1.22 -12.73 -13.75
C VAL A 699 0.16 -13.26 -14.71
N ASP A 700 -1.06 -13.43 -14.21
CA ASP A 700 -2.16 -13.99 -14.96
C ASP A 700 -2.96 -12.95 -15.72
N ALA A 701 -3.09 -11.76 -15.15
CA ALA A 701 -3.71 -10.62 -15.78
C ALA A 701 -3.01 -9.35 -15.30
N HIS A 702 -2.88 -8.39 -16.20
CA HIS A 702 -2.55 -7.02 -15.88
C HIS A 702 -3.60 -6.17 -16.60
N SER A 703 -4.12 -5.17 -15.91
CA SER A 703 -5.04 -4.22 -16.52
C SER A 703 -4.77 -2.83 -16.00
N SER A 704 -4.80 -1.87 -16.91
CA SER A 704 -4.66 -0.47 -16.58
C SER A 704 -5.70 0.37 -17.32
N ASN A 705 -6.25 1.35 -16.62
CA ASN A 705 -7.24 2.29 -17.15
C ASN A 705 -6.96 3.70 -16.65
N LEU A 706 -7.22 4.69 -17.50
CA LEU A 706 -7.29 6.07 -17.08
C LEU A 706 -8.69 6.32 -16.54
N MET A 707 -8.76 6.87 -15.34
CA MET A 707 -9.98 7.23 -14.67
C MET A 707 -10.07 8.75 -14.60
N LEU A 708 -11.16 9.32 -15.12
CA LEU A 708 -11.44 10.74 -15.06
C LEU A 708 -12.31 11.03 -13.84
N VAL A 709 -11.84 11.99 -13.03
CA VAL A 709 -12.57 12.56 -11.92
C VAL A 709 -13.10 13.92 -12.34
N GLU A 710 -14.42 14.08 -12.34
CA GLU A 710 -15.09 15.36 -12.59
C GLU A 710 -15.56 16.01 -11.29
N ASN A 711 -15.71 17.34 -11.34
CA ASN A 711 -16.15 18.19 -10.24
C ASN A 711 -15.21 18.23 -9.02
N MET A 712 -13.90 18.09 -9.26
CA MET A 712 -12.87 18.34 -8.24
C MET A 712 -12.78 19.85 -7.97
N GLN A 713 -13.50 20.33 -6.95
CA GLN A 713 -13.46 21.71 -6.46
C GLN A 713 -12.57 21.86 -5.23
#